data_AF-A0A1V5N7Z9-F1
#
_entry.id   AF-A0A1V5N7Z9-F1
#
_cell.length_a   1.000
_cell.length_b   1.000
_cell.length_c   1.000
_cell.angle_alpha   90.00
_cell.angle_beta   90.00
_cell.angle_gamma   90.00
#
_symmetry.space_group_name_H-M   'P 1'
#
loop_
_entity.id
_entity.type
_entity.pdbx_description
1 polymer ?
#
loop_
_entity_poly.entity_id
_entity_poly.type
_entity_poly.pdbx_seq_one_letter_code
_entity_poly.pdbx_strand_id
1 'polypeptide(L)'
;MVRFIWGGSLRYQLDLCDEIGLMVYEEHFGSSQITAAQPALGQRFDHSISQIILRDRNHPSIVIWGLLNEIPNNAQFQHAVQSLDLVRSVDPSRMVLLNSGRWDGQYATGSISNPGSHEWEPLLGAEGPQNADSPEDVPFDLMVTAKAEDIIDFAVGVGIDGCGADTTPVDILIRENGPAKESGQKIWNITEDISFEKNPNGAWSYGVVPKPENRMEPDTRVLTLFTNLLAGSAVPWWHFSPPRYQNVPALFQNTSDQELHGCPPGFVALHGGCEADEMAVARWTAPYAGTFRITGTFYQGDRGYCDYYVIQNPNKILFRQLASAKPGVSTGIGGYWAQAGDAHVYPPVPQQVEMTRFLRTMGQDSPNHVFLSEYGIGSAVDLWRTVRHFERLGKAHLEDGQFYADKLNRFLTDWKNWRLEECYARPTDFFAESLARMASQRTLGLNAIRSNPNLVGYNLTGMIDHVMTGEGLTTPFREFKPGTIEAIFDGFAPLRLCLFAEPANLYRGTDIKLEAVLANEDMLPPGEYPVRLCALSPDHQRLLDRVISITIPETQDQKELPLAMPIFTENLKIDGPHGSYQFLANFEKGAAAAGGKTEFFVDDPARMPSIETEIVLWGEDAPLREWLTGHGIKVRAFDPAAPKNQDVILVSNTRPAAMDTGLAFQDLTGRIRQGATAIFLSPSVFQKDDQPTGWLPLDNKGSIAHISSWLYLTDVWAKNHPIFADLPAGGLLDYTFYRELIPAAVWVGQDPPAQAVAGSIKASQDYQSGLILSVYKLGNGQIILNTLLIRENLGKHPAAERLLRNMLRYAARGSHE
;
A
#
# COMPACT_ATOMS: atom_id res chain seq x y z
N MET A 1 -5.93 -20.52 9.24
CA MET A 1 -4.76 -21.42 9.15
C MET A 1 -3.50 -20.67 9.59
N VAL A 2 -2.46 -21.35 10.06
CA VAL A 2 -1.13 -20.76 10.32
C VAL A 2 -0.09 -21.28 9.32
N ARG A 3 0.88 -20.43 8.97
CA ARG A 3 1.96 -20.78 8.04
C ARG A 3 3.30 -21.03 8.73
N PHE A 4 4.03 -22.03 8.24
CA PHE A 4 5.48 -22.14 8.40
C PHE A 4 6.14 -21.91 7.04
N ILE A 5 6.79 -20.75 6.89
CA ILE A 5 7.41 -20.31 5.63
C ILE A 5 8.93 -20.31 5.69
N TRP A 6 9.54 -20.34 4.51
CA TRP A 6 10.99 -20.25 4.30
C TRP A 6 11.79 -21.29 5.10
N GLY A 7 11.16 -22.44 5.30
CA GLY A 7 11.66 -23.52 6.14
C GLY A 7 10.49 -24.27 6.77
N GLY A 8 10.65 -25.57 6.94
CA GLY A 8 9.66 -26.34 7.68
C GLY A 8 9.73 -26.05 9.17
N SER A 9 8.65 -26.38 9.86
CA SER A 9 8.50 -26.24 11.31
C SER A 9 9.57 -27.02 12.10
N LEU A 10 9.66 -26.78 13.40
CA LEU A 10 10.24 -27.75 14.33
C LEU A 10 9.15 -28.73 14.77
N ARG A 11 9.50 -30.01 15.01
CA ARG A 11 8.54 -31.05 15.44
C ARG A 11 7.65 -30.62 16.61
N TYR A 12 8.24 -30.01 17.63
CA TYR A 12 7.52 -29.49 18.80
C TYR A 12 6.43 -28.45 18.42
N GLN A 13 6.64 -27.66 17.36
CA GLN A 13 5.64 -26.68 16.93
C GLN A 13 4.45 -27.36 16.26
N LEU A 14 4.67 -28.46 15.52
CA LEU A 14 3.58 -29.27 14.96
C LEU A 14 2.85 -30.04 16.06
N ASP A 15 3.57 -30.61 17.03
CA ASP A 15 2.96 -31.24 18.21
C ASP A 15 2.01 -30.26 18.92
N LEU A 16 2.43 -29.00 19.05
CA LEU A 16 1.59 -27.94 19.61
C LEU A 16 0.37 -27.66 18.71
N CYS A 17 0.57 -27.49 17.40
CA CYS A 17 -0.53 -27.26 16.46
C CYS A 17 -1.56 -28.39 16.49
N ASP A 18 -1.12 -29.65 16.59
CA ASP A 18 -1.98 -30.81 16.78
C ASP A 18 -2.77 -30.73 18.10
N GLU A 19 -2.11 -30.36 19.20
CA GLU A 19 -2.72 -30.28 20.53
C GLU A 19 -3.81 -29.20 20.62
N ILE A 20 -3.58 -28.03 20.01
CA ILE A 20 -4.51 -26.90 20.07
C ILE A 20 -5.45 -26.78 18.85
N GLY A 21 -5.35 -27.70 17.89
CA GLY A 21 -6.24 -27.77 16.73
C GLY A 21 -6.00 -26.67 15.69
N LEU A 22 -4.75 -26.23 15.49
CA LEU A 22 -4.42 -25.26 14.44
C LEU A 22 -4.13 -25.98 13.12
N MET A 23 -4.86 -25.64 12.06
CA MET A 23 -4.52 -26.05 10.70
C MET A 23 -3.22 -25.38 10.24
N VAL A 24 -2.35 -26.16 9.61
CA VAL A 24 -1.01 -25.79 9.16
C VAL A 24 -0.89 -25.88 7.64
N TYR A 25 -0.41 -24.79 7.07
CA TYR A 25 0.24 -24.76 5.75
C TYR A 25 1.76 -24.74 5.98
N GLU A 26 2.42 -25.85 5.64
CA GLU A 26 3.87 -26.01 5.79
C GLU A 26 4.62 -25.96 4.45
N GLU A 27 5.76 -25.29 4.47
CA GLU A 27 6.72 -25.22 3.36
C GLU A 27 8.06 -25.89 3.67
N HIS A 28 8.96 -25.83 2.71
CA HIS A 28 10.34 -26.32 2.81
C HIS A 28 11.33 -25.21 2.43
N PHE A 29 12.61 -25.36 2.74
CA PHE A 29 13.62 -24.34 2.42
C PHE A 29 13.72 -24.00 0.92
N GLY A 30 13.44 -24.98 0.06
CA GLY A 30 13.37 -24.80 -1.39
C GLY A 30 12.13 -24.04 -1.88
N SER A 31 11.22 -23.58 -1.02
CA SER A 31 10.12 -22.69 -1.42
C SER A 31 10.58 -21.26 -1.70
N SER A 32 11.71 -20.86 -1.10
CA SER A 32 12.39 -19.60 -1.36
C SER A 32 13.31 -19.68 -2.58
N GLN A 33 13.68 -18.53 -3.15
CA GLN A 33 14.45 -18.49 -4.39
C GLN A 33 15.83 -19.13 -4.22
N ILE A 34 16.08 -20.19 -4.99
CA ILE A 34 17.39 -20.82 -5.12
C ILE A 34 18.16 -20.05 -6.20
N THR A 35 19.16 -19.26 -5.81
CA THR A 35 19.95 -18.43 -6.74
C THR A 35 20.47 -19.24 -7.94
N ALA A 36 20.18 -18.76 -9.16
CA ALA A 36 20.39 -19.47 -10.44
C ALA A 36 21.84 -19.91 -10.76
N ALA A 37 22.83 -19.48 -9.98
CA ALA A 37 24.23 -19.84 -10.16
C ALA A 37 24.60 -21.24 -9.59
N GLN A 38 23.65 -21.98 -9.02
CA GLN A 38 23.96 -23.25 -8.34
C GLN A 38 23.72 -24.48 -9.24
N PRO A 39 24.76 -25.24 -9.62
CA PRO A 39 24.56 -26.58 -10.16
C PRO A 39 23.84 -27.44 -9.10
N ALA A 40 22.75 -28.13 -9.50
CA ALA A 40 21.87 -28.98 -8.68
C ALA A 40 20.57 -28.35 -8.10
N LEU A 41 20.01 -27.32 -8.73
CA LEU A 41 18.69 -26.75 -8.34
C LEU A 41 17.60 -27.82 -8.15
N GLY A 42 17.35 -28.66 -9.16
CA GLY A 42 16.29 -29.68 -9.09
C GLY A 42 16.51 -30.70 -7.96
N GLN A 43 17.74 -31.21 -7.81
CA GLN A 43 18.07 -32.15 -6.73
C GLN A 43 17.89 -31.54 -5.33
N ARG A 44 18.26 -30.27 -5.15
CA ARG A 44 18.09 -29.56 -3.88
C ARG A 44 16.62 -29.32 -3.57
N PHE A 45 15.84 -28.91 -4.58
CA PHE A 45 14.40 -28.72 -4.47
C PHE A 45 13.71 -30.04 -4.07
N ASP A 46 13.90 -31.09 -4.86
CA ASP A 46 13.31 -32.42 -4.65
C ASP A 46 13.69 -33.00 -3.28
N HIS A 47 14.95 -32.87 -2.88
CA HIS A 47 15.40 -33.27 -1.55
C HIS A 47 14.69 -32.46 -0.46
N SER A 48 14.61 -31.14 -0.61
CA SER A 48 14.01 -30.26 0.39
C SER A 48 12.53 -30.56 0.62
N ILE A 49 11.72 -30.71 -0.43
CA ILE A 49 10.29 -31.01 -0.30
C ILE A 49 10.07 -32.44 0.21
N SER A 50 10.78 -33.43 -0.35
CA SER A 50 10.55 -34.84 0.03
C SER A 50 10.93 -35.10 1.48
N GLN A 51 12.03 -34.51 1.97
CA GLN A 51 12.46 -34.73 3.35
C GLN A 51 11.51 -34.09 4.37
N ILE A 52 10.94 -32.92 4.08
CA ILE A 52 9.99 -32.29 5.01
C ILE A 52 8.70 -33.11 5.09
N ILE A 53 8.16 -33.52 3.95
CA ILE A 53 6.94 -34.33 3.91
C ILE A 53 7.16 -35.68 4.62
N LEU A 54 8.27 -36.38 4.36
CA LEU A 54 8.55 -37.66 5.02
C LEU A 54 8.69 -37.51 6.54
N ARG A 55 9.22 -36.37 7.02
CA ARG A 55 9.37 -36.07 8.44
C ARG A 55 8.00 -35.80 9.09
N ASP A 56 7.13 -35.05 8.42
CA ASP A 56 6.01 -34.38 9.08
C ASP A 56 4.61 -34.86 8.65
N ARG A 57 4.46 -35.62 7.56
CA ARG A 57 3.16 -36.14 7.04
C ARG A 57 2.31 -36.95 8.04
N ASN A 58 2.83 -37.28 9.21
CA ASN A 58 2.05 -37.93 10.28
C ASN A 58 1.32 -36.95 11.21
N HIS A 59 1.56 -35.64 11.05
CA HIS A 59 0.85 -34.61 11.80
C HIS A 59 -0.52 -34.33 11.15
N PRO A 60 -1.65 -34.52 11.87
CA PRO A 60 -2.98 -34.20 11.37
C PRO A 60 -3.21 -32.69 11.19
N SER A 61 -2.46 -31.83 11.89
CA SER A 61 -2.55 -30.37 11.73
C SER A 61 -2.18 -29.91 10.32
N ILE A 62 -1.32 -30.65 9.61
CA ILE A 62 -0.86 -30.29 8.27
C ILE A 62 -1.94 -30.64 7.24
N VAL A 63 -2.47 -29.60 6.61
CA VAL A 63 -3.53 -29.69 5.61
C VAL A 63 -3.09 -29.22 4.23
N ILE A 64 -2.02 -28.42 4.13
CA ILE A 64 -1.45 -27.93 2.87
C ILE A 64 0.08 -28.09 2.87
N TRP A 65 0.61 -28.64 1.78
CA TRP A 65 2.03 -28.54 1.41
C TRP A 65 2.21 -27.43 0.37
N GLY A 66 3.09 -26.45 0.63
CA GLY A 66 3.47 -25.47 -0.40
C GLY A 66 4.83 -25.75 -1.01
N LEU A 67 4.90 -25.63 -2.32
CA LEU A 67 6.12 -25.88 -3.09
C LEU A 67 6.95 -24.60 -3.27
N LEU A 68 6.31 -23.46 -3.45
CA LEU A 68 6.98 -22.18 -3.74
C LEU A 68 6.28 -21.01 -3.04
N ASN A 69 7.06 -19.97 -2.75
CA ASN A 69 6.60 -18.71 -2.19
C ASN A 69 7.11 -17.54 -3.04
N GLU A 70 6.20 -16.82 -3.70
CA GLU A 70 6.53 -15.58 -4.43
C GLU A 70 7.59 -15.77 -5.54
N ILE A 71 7.66 -16.96 -6.14
CA ILE A 71 8.69 -17.27 -7.14
C ILE A 71 8.21 -16.83 -8.52
N PRO A 72 8.98 -16.00 -9.26
CA PRO A 72 8.61 -15.61 -10.63
C PRO A 72 8.71 -16.82 -11.58
N ASN A 73 8.13 -16.70 -12.78
CA ASN A 73 8.22 -17.75 -13.80
C ASN A 73 9.67 -17.98 -14.27
N ASN A 74 10.37 -18.88 -13.61
CA ASN A 74 11.77 -19.20 -13.83
C ASN A 74 12.01 -20.73 -13.76
N ALA A 75 13.27 -21.15 -13.87
CA ALA A 75 13.63 -22.57 -13.83
C ALA A 75 13.17 -23.31 -12.56
N GLN A 76 13.09 -22.63 -11.41
CA GLN A 76 12.58 -23.21 -10.16
C GLN A 76 11.07 -23.40 -10.21
N PHE A 77 10.33 -22.41 -10.71
CA PHE A 77 8.89 -22.54 -10.95
C PHE A 77 8.57 -23.72 -11.87
N GLN A 78 9.26 -23.80 -13.01
CA GLN A 78 9.08 -24.88 -13.98
C GLN A 78 9.42 -26.26 -13.40
N HIS A 79 10.45 -26.35 -12.55
CA HIS A 79 10.78 -27.59 -11.85
C HIS A 79 9.69 -27.98 -10.85
N ALA A 80 9.17 -27.04 -10.05
CA ALA A 80 8.12 -27.32 -9.07
C ALA A 80 6.83 -27.82 -9.72
N VAL A 81 6.44 -27.25 -10.87
CA VAL A 81 5.31 -27.75 -11.67
C VAL A 81 5.48 -29.24 -12.00
N GLN A 82 6.70 -29.67 -12.33
CA GLN A 82 7.04 -31.06 -12.68
C GLN A 82 7.21 -31.98 -11.45
N SER A 83 7.38 -31.42 -10.25
CA SER A 83 7.61 -32.20 -9.02
C SER A 83 6.33 -32.76 -8.38
N LEU A 84 5.14 -32.53 -8.95
CA LEU A 84 3.87 -32.99 -8.34
C LEU A 84 3.83 -34.52 -8.12
N ASP A 85 4.28 -35.31 -9.09
CA ASP A 85 4.33 -36.77 -8.96
C ASP A 85 5.27 -37.23 -7.82
N LEU A 86 6.39 -36.52 -7.62
CA LEU A 86 7.30 -36.78 -6.51
C LEU A 86 6.58 -36.51 -5.18
N VAL A 87 5.91 -35.37 -5.05
CA VAL A 87 5.14 -35.01 -3.84
C VAL A 87 4.06 -36.07 -3.56
N ARG A 88 3.31 -36.50 -4.58
CA ARG A 88 2.29 -37.55 -4.43
C ARG A 88 2.85 -38.92 -4.06
N SER A 89 4.06 -39.24 -4.50
CA SER A 89 4.72 -40.50 -4.11
C SER A 89 5.05 -40.58 -2.61
N VAL A 90 5.21 -39.43 -1.94
CA VAL A 90 5.51 -39.35 -0.50
C VAL A 90 4.30 -38.93 0.34
N ASP A 91 3.30 -38.24 -0.21
CA ASP A 91 2.03 -37.97 0.47
C ASP A 91 0.86 -37.78 -0.52
N PRO A 92 -0.02 -38.78 -0.68
CA PRO A 92 -1.17 -38.67 -1.56
C PRO A 92 -2.38 -37.95 -0.91
N SER A 93 -2.31 -37.59 0.38
CA SER A 93 -3.51 -37.31 1.19
C SER A 93 -3.81 -35.83 1.49
N ARG A 94 -2.84 -34.92 1.33
CA ARG A 94 -3.03 -33.47 1.55
C ARG A 94 -3.20 -32.68 0.26
N MET A 95 -3.76 -31.47 0.40
CA MET A 95 -3.74 -30.49 -0.67
C MET A 95 -2.30 -29.98 -0.90
N VAL A 96 -1.98 -29.67 -2.14
CA VAL A 96 -0.68 -29.11 -2.53
C VAL A 96 -0.91 -27.76 -3.20
N LEU A 97 -0.21 -26.72 -2.74
CA LEU A 97 -0.22 -25.39 -3.34
C LEU A 97 1.09 -25.16 -4.10
N LEU A 98 0.99 -24.77 -5.37
CA LEU A 98 2.15 -24.64 -6.26
C LEU A 98 3.04 -23.45 -5.88
N ASN A 99 2.49 -22.23 -5.90
CA ASN A 99 3.24 -21.00 -5.72
C ASN A 99 2.39 -19.92 -5.05
N SER A 100 2.62 -19.74 -3.75
CA SER A 100 1.90 -18.78 -2.91
C SER A 100 2.00 -17.37 -3.51
N GLY A 101 0.85 -16.71 -3.66
CA GLY A 101 0.72 -15.34 -4.15
C GLY A 101 0.80 -15.16 -5.66
N ARG A 102 1.04 -16.22 -6.44
CA ARG A 102 1.04 -16.22 -7.93
C ARG A 102 1.94 -15.16 -8.59
N TRP A 103 3.09 -14.90 -7.97
CA TRP A 103 4.15 -14.03 -8.53
C TRP A 103 4.73 -14.56 -9.85
N ASP A 104 4.42 -15.79 -10.23
CA ASP A 104 4.75 -16.36 -11.54
C ASP A 104 3.90 -15.80 -12.69
N GLY A 105 2.70 -15.27 -12.41
CA GLY A 105 1.79 -14.75 -13.43
C GLY A 105 1.23 -15.79 -14.41
N GLN A 106 1.40 -17.10 -14.17
CA GLN A 106 1.04 -18.17 -15.13
C GLN A 106 -0.37 -18.71 -14.87
N TYR A 107 -1.39 -18.04 -15.40
CA TYR A 107 -2.79 -18.39 -15.08
C TYR A 107 -3.34 -19.54 -15.94
N ALA A 108 -2.59 -19.96 -16.98
CA ALA A 108 -2.88 -21.17 -17.74
C ALA A 108 -2.80 -22.45 -16.89
N THR A 109 -1.95 -22.44 -15.87
CA THR A 109 -1.70 -23.57 -14.98
C THR A 109 -2.47 -23.36 -13.68
N GLY A 110 -3.19 -24.39 -13.22
CA GLY A 110 -3.82 -24.36 -11.89
C GLY A 110 -2.79 -24.21 -10.77
N SER A 111 -3.19 -23.67 -9.63
CA SER A 111 -2.29 -23.49 -8.48
C SER A 111 -2.49 -24.50 -7.36
N ILE A 112 -3.54 -25.33 -7.43
CA ILE A 112 -3.89 -26.31 -6.42
C ILE A 112 -3.85 -27.72 -7.01
N SER A 113 -3.46 -28.69 -6.19
CA SER A 113 -3.73 -30.11 -6.45
C SER A 113 -4.45 -30.73 -5.24
N ASN A 114 -5.67 -31.19 -5.44
CA ASN A 114 -6.51 -31.81 -4.40
C ASN A 114 -5.96 -33.17 -3.95
N PRO A 115 -6.32 -33.66 -2.75
CA PRO A 115 -5.92 -34.99 -2.29
C PRO A 115 -6.11 -36.09 -3.35
N GLY A 116 -5.05 -36.82 -3.66
CA GLY A 116 -5.03 -37.89 -4.67
C GLY A 116 -4.89 -37.45 -6.13
N SER A 117 -4.99 -36.15 -6.44
CA SER A 117 -4.85 -35.62 -7.80
C SER A 117 -3.39 -35.57 -8.25
N HIS A 118 -3.14 -35.88 -9.52
CA HIS A 118 -1.83 -35.74 -10.18
C HIS A 118 -1.82 -34.58 -11.17
N GLU A 119 -2.81 -33.69 -11.08
CA GLU A 119 -2.97 -32.52 -11.94
C GLU A 119 -2.96 -31.24 -11.11
N TRP A 120 -2.54 -30.15 -11.76
CA TRP A 120 -2.69 -28.78 -11.26
C TRP A 120 -4.05 -28.25 -11.71
N GLU A 121 -4.99 -28.19 -10.78
CA GLU A 121 -6.41 -27.90 -11.03
C GLU A 121 -6.68 -26.37 -11.01
N PRO A 122 -7.32 -25.81 -12.06
CA PRO A 122 -7.61 -24.38 -12.16
C PRO A 122 -8.88 -24.00 -11.39
N LEU A 123 -8.82 -24.06 -10.06
CA LEU A 123 -9.99 -23.87 -9.18
C LEU A 123 -10.12 -22.46 -8.62
N LEU A 124 -9.07 -21.64 -8.72
CA LEU A 124 -9.01 -20.31 -8.10
C LEU A 124 -8.88 -19.20 -9.15
N GLY A 125 -9.38 -18.02 -8.82
CA GLY A 125 -9.25 -16.82 -9.64
C GLY A 125 -9.65 -17.05 -11.10
N ALA A 126 -8.89 -16.45 -12.01
CA ALA A 126 -9.00 -16.67 -13.45
C ALA A 126 -8.08 -17.81 -13.96
N GLU A 127 -7.86 -18.88 -13.19
CA GLU A 127 -7.03 -19.98 -13.69
C GLU A 127 -7.73 -20.77 -14.80
N GLY A 128 -6.93 -21.31 -15.72
CA GLY A 128 -7.36 -22.24 -16.75
C GLY A 128 -6.69 -22.00 -18.11
N PRO A 129 -6.72 -23.00 -19.00
CA PRO A 129 -6.00 -22.99 -20.27
C PRO A 129 -6.42 -21.85 -21.21
N GLN A 130 -7.63 -21.29 -21.03
CA GLN A 130 -8.11 -20.12 -21.76
C GLN A 130 -7.31 -18.84 -21.47
N ASN A 131 -6.62 -18.79 -20.32
CA ASN A 131 -5.75 -17.71 -19.91
C ASN A 131 -4.27 -18.04 -20.12
N ALA A 132 -3.99 -19.05 -20.97
CA ALA A 132 -2.67 -19.20 -21.56
C ALA A 132 -2.33 -17.92 -22.32
N ASP A 133 -1.17 -17.33 -22.04
CA ASP A 133 -0.69 -16.13 -22.70
C ASP A 133 -0.77 -16.29 -24.23
N SER A 134 -1.79 -15.64 -24.79
CA SER A 134 -2.03 -15.51 -26.22
C SER A 134 -2.16 -14.02 -26.46
N PRO A 135 -1.10 -13.34 -26.91
CA PRO A 135 -1.20 -11.93 -27.16
C PRO A 135 -2.07 -11.69 -28.42
N GLU A 136 -2.87 -10.62 -28.42
CA GLU A 136 -3.83 -10.31 -29.48
C GLU A 136 -3.60 -8.89 -30.00
N ASP A 137 -3.76 -8.68 -31.31
CA ASP A 137 -3.73 -7.35 -31.93
C ASP A 137 -4.87 -6.47 -31.40
N VAL A 138 -4.59 -5.18 -31.19
CA VAL A 138 -5.53 -4.21 -30.59
C VAL A 138 -5.99 -3.17 -31.61
N PRO A 139 -7.13 -3.39 -32.30
CA PRO A 139 -7.65 -2.45 -33.29
C PRO A 139 -8.46 -1.30 -32.66
N PHE A 140 -8.49 -0.14 -33.33
CA PHE A 140 -9.34 1.00 -32.99
C PHE A 140 -9.90 1.72 -34.24
N ASP A 141 -11.10 2.27 -34.12
CA ASP A 141 -11.79 3.06 -35.15
C ASP A 141 -12.55 4.21 -34.49
N LEU A 142 -12.09 5.44 -34.72
CA LEU A 142 -12.49 6.62 -33.97
C LEU A 142 -12.93 7.74 -34.92
N MET A 143 -13.95 8.49 -34.49
CA MET A 143 -14.41 9.70 -35.15
C MET A 143 -14.07 10.92 -34.28
N VAL A 144 -13.23 11.82 -34.79
CA VAL A 144 -12.65 12.92 -34.00
C VAL A 144 -12.90 14.26 -34.68
N THR A 145 -13.54 15.19 -33.97
CA THR A 145 -13.60 16.59 -34.37
C THR A 145 -12.46 17.36 -33.72
N ALA A 146 -11.61 17.98 -34.53
CA ALA A 146 -10.43 18.73 -34.09
C ALA A 146 -10.46 20.15 -34.66
N LYS A 147 -9.91 21.12 -33.93
CA LYS A 147 -9.57 22.47 -34.41
C LYS A 147 -8.16 22.47 -34.98
N ALA A 148 -7.79 23.53 -35.69
CA ALA A 148 -6.38 23.75 -36.05
C ALA A 148 -5.52 23.74 -34.78
N GLU A 149 -4.38 23.06 -34.83
CA GLU A 149 -3.41 22.86 -33.74
C GLU A 149 -3.87 21.94 -32.59
N ASP A 150 -5.07 21.33 -32.64
CA ASP A 150 -5.41 20.25 -31.72
C ASP A 150 -4.49 19.04 -31.96
N ILE A 151 -4.09 18.35 -30.90
CA ILE A 151 -3.17 17.20 -30.97
C ILE A 151 -3.92 15.88 -30.77
N ILE A 152 -3.48 14.84 -31.48
CA ILE A 152 -3.88 13.44 -31.28
C ILE A 152 -2.62 12.61 -31.03
N ASP A 153 -2.51 12.04 -29.84
CA ASP A 153 -1.36 11.25 -29.41
C ASP A 153 -1.68 9.76 -29.42
N PHE A 154 -0.82 8.98 -30.04
CA PHE A 154 -0.80 7.53 -30.01
C PHE A 154 0.38 7.12 -29.14
N ALA A 155 0.09 6.62 -27.94
CA ALA A 155 1.11 6.37 -26.91
C ALA A 155 1.18 4.88 -26.57
N VAL A 156 2.40 4.37 -26.48
CA VAL A 156 2.72 2.99 -26.08
C VAL A 156 3.64 3.02 -24.86
N GLY A 157 3.23 2.33 -23.80
CA GLY A 157 4.01 2.17 -22.58
C GLY A 157 4.81 0.87 -22.53
N VAL A 158 5.47 0.64 -21.39
CA VAL A 158 6.16 -0.61 -21.07
C VAL A 158 5.17 -1.62 -20.49
N GLY A 159 5.32 -2.88 -20.85
CA GLY A 159 4.49 -3.99 -20.40
C GLY A 159 4.93 -4.62 -19.08
N ILE A 160 4.12 -5.58 -18.62
CA ILE A 160 4.26 -6.19 -17.28
C ILE A 160 5.43 -7.18 -17.16
N ASP A 161 5.95 -7.66 -18.28
CA ASP A 161 7.09 -8.57 -18.41
C ASP A 161 8.43 -7.84 -18.63
N GLY A 162 8.39 -6.51 -18.64
CA GLY A 162 9.55 -5.64 -18.68
C GLY A 162 9.92 -5.18 -20.10
N CYS A 163 10.49 -3.98 -20.15
CA CYS A 163 10.82 -3.20 -21.35
C CYS A 163 11.72 -3.84 -22.42
N GLY A 164 12.21 -5.06 -22.25
CA GLY A 164 13.12 -5.69 -23.22
C GLY A 164 12.41 -6.32 -24.42
N ALA A 165 11.07 -6.35 -24.41
CA ALA A 165 10.25 -7.02 -25.40
C ALA A 165 8.90 -6.31 -25.67
N ASP A 166 8.86 -4.98 -25.56
CA ASP A 166 7.63 -4.15 -25.68
C ASP A 166 7.55 -3.34 -26.99
N THR A 167 8.19 -3.83 -28.04
CA THR A 167 8.04 -3.24 -29.37
C THR A 167 6.60 -3.42 -29.81
N THR A 168 5.90 -2.31 -30.08
CA THR A 168 4.53 -2.33 -30.59
C THR A 168 4.50 -1.78 -32.01
N PRO A 169 4.35 -2.63 -33.04
CA PRO A 169 4.08 -2.16 -34.39
C PRO A 169 2.75 -1.45 -34.43
N VAL A 170 2.67 -0.35 -35.17
CA VAL A 170 1.48 0.48 -35.30
C VAL A 170 1.15 0.71 -36.76
N ASP A 171 -0.13 0.57 -37.08
CA ASP A 171 -0.71 1.08 -38.31
C ASP A 171 -1.72 2.15 -37.94
N ILE A 172 -1.46 3.40 -38.32
CA ILE A 172 -2.28 4.56 -37.94
C ILE A 172 -2.62 5.33 -39.20
N LEU A 173 -3.91 5.47 -39.44
CA LEU A 173 -4.45 6.11 -40.62
C LEU A 173 -5.52 7.15 -40.25
N ILE A 174 -5.28 8.39 -40.64
CA ILE A 174 -6.17 9.53 -40.41
C ILE A 174 -6.69 10.02 -41.76
N ARG A 175 -8.02 10.12 -41.90
CA ARG A 175 -8.68 10.59 -43.12
C ARG A 175 -9.67 11.69 -42.80
N GLU A 176 -9.74 12.70 -43.66
CA GLU A 176 -10.80 13.70 -43.57
C GLU A 176 -12.17 13.09 -43.86
N ASN A 177 -13.14 13.27 -42.96
CA ASN A 177 -14.46 12.69 -43.10
C ASN A 177 -15.37 13.63 -43.93
N GLY A 178 -15.51 13.34 -45.22
CA GLY A 178 -16.42 14.02 -46.15
C GLY A 178 -17.10 13.04 -47.12
N PRO A 179 -18.17 13.44 -47.83
CA PRO A 179 -18.84 12.58 -48.80
C PRO A 179 -17.84 12.10 -49.87
N ALA A 180 -17.84 10.79 -50.14
CA ALA A 180 -16.81 10.03 -50.86
C ALA A 180 -16.65 10.34 -52.37
N LYS A 181 -16.88 11.58 -52.82
CA LYS A 181 -16.88 11.95 -54.24
C LYS A 181 -15.96 13.11 -54.65
N GLU A 182 -15.05 13.56 -53.79
CA GLU A 182 -14.04 14.55 -54.20
C GLU A 182 -12.64 13.95 -54.12
N SER A 183 -11.98 13.86 -55.28
CA SER A 183 -10.56 13.58 -55.42
C SER A 183 -9.77 14.72 -54.77
N GLY A 184 -9.45 14.56 -53.49
CA GLY A 184 -8.79 15.60 -52.69
C GLY A 184 -8.79 15.39 -51.18
N GLN A 185 -9.44 14.33 -50.66
CA GLN A 185 -9.37 13.99 -49.23
C GLN A 185 -7.92 13.77 -48.80
N LYS A 186 -7.46 14.55 -47.82
CA LYS A 186 -6.14 14.36 -47.23
C LYS A 186 -6.12 13.10 -46.37
N ILE A 187 -5.04 12.37 -46.50
CA ILE A 187 -4.75 11.15 -45.77
C ILE A 187 -3.41 11.38 -45.08
N TRP A 188 -3.34 11.00 -43.81
CA TRP A 188 -2.08 10.89 -43.08
C TRP A 188 -1.92 9.44 -42.64
N ASN A 189 -0.79 8.84 -42.99
CA ASN A 189 -0.46 7.46 -42.68
C ASN A 189 0.90 7.47 -42.00
N ILE A 190 0.99 7.04 -40.74
CA ILE A 190 2.24 7.09 -39.99
C ILE A 190 3.38 6.35 -40.70
N THR A 191 3.08 5.24 -41.38
CA THR A 191 4.08 4.43 -42.08
C THR A 191 4.61 5.09 -43.35
N GLU A 192 3.78 5.90 -44.03
CA GLU A 192 4.17 6.63 -45.25
C GLU A 192 4.76 8.01 -44.94
N ASP A 193 4.29 8.66 -43.86
CA ASP A 193 4.63 10.03 -43.50
C ASP A 193 5.83 10.13 -42.52
N ILE A 194 6.28 9.01 -41.95
CA ILE A 194 7.43 8.98 -41.06
C ILE A 194 8.69 9.53 -41.74
N SER A 195 9.45 10.36 -41.02
CA SER A 195 10.72 10.88 -41.50
C SER A 195 11.82 10.61 -40.48
N PHE A 196 12.92 10.07 -40.99
CA PHE A 196 14.18 9.93 -40.26
C PHE A 196 15.18 11.01 -40.68
N GLU A 197 14.74 12.09 -41.31
CA GLU A 197 15.60 13.25 -41.64
C GLU A 197 15.34 14.43 -40.71
N LYS A 198 14.09 14.58 -40.23
CA LYS A 198 13.67 15.66 -39.34
C LYS A 198 12.50 15.23 -38.46
N ASN A 199 12.46 15.75 -37.25
CA ASN A 199 11.35 15.62 -36.30
C ASN A 199 11.14 16.99 -35.64
N PRO A 200 9.97 17.63 -35.79
CA PRO A 200 8.72 17.16 -36.43
C PRO A 200 8.78 17.09 -37.97
N ASN A 201 7.88 16.31 -38.57
CA ASN A 201 7.69 16.20 -40.02
C ASN A 201 6.22 16.39 -40.43
N GLY A 202 5.92 17.54 -41.04
CA GLY A 202 4.55 17.86 -41.46
C GLY A 202 3.61 17.94 -40.26
N ALA A 203 2.53 17.17 -40.28
CA ALA A 203 1.58 17.08 -39.16
C ALA A 203 2.07 16.14 -38.03
N TRP A 204 3.13 15.38 -38.25
CA TRP A 204 3.62 14.38 -37.30
C TRP A 204 4.79 14.88 -36.46
N SER A 205 4.81 14.48 -35.20
CA SER A 205 5.92 14.66 -34.27
C SER A 205 6.05 13.42 -33.38
N TYR A 206 7.29 13.10 -32.98
CA TYR A 206 7.58 11.87 -32.24
C TYR A 206 8.39 12.18 -30.99
N GLY A 207 8.07 11.53 -29.89
CA GLY A 207 8.77 11.82 -28.65
C GLY A 207 8.37 10.93 -27.50
N VAL A 208 8.76 11.38 -26.32
CA VAL A 208 8.56 10.70 -25.05
C VAL A 208 7.76 11.56 -24.09
N VAL A 209 6.91 10.89 -23.30
CA VAL A 209 6.24 11.47 -22.13
C VAL A 209 6.55 10.62 -20.88
N PRO A 210 6.72 11.23 -19.70
CA PRO A 210 6.97 10.50 -18.46
C PRO A 210 5.73 9.70 -18.02
N LYS A 211 5.90 8.61 -17.27
CA LYS A 211 4.79 7.91 -16.61
C LYS A 211 4.32 8.68 -15.38
N PRO A 212 2.99 8.77 -15.13
CA PRO A 212 2.48 9.38 -13.90
C PRO A 212 2.73 8.49 -12.66
N GLU A 213 3.17 9.11 -11.56
CA GLU A 213 3.49 8.44 -10.28
C GLU A 213 2.26 7.75 -9.61
N ASN A 214 1.02 8.04 -10.02
CA ASN A 214 -0.20 7.60 -9.32
C ASN A 214 -1.37 7.10 -10.21
N ARG A 215 -1.08 6.34 -11.28
CA ARG A 215 -2.01 5.51 -12.10
C ARG A 215 -2.55 6.10 -13.43
N MET A 216 -2.44 5.23 -14.44
CA MET A 216 -3.35 4.90 -15.56
C MET A 216 -3.55 5.86 -16.74
N GLU A 217 -3.11 7.12 -16.75
CA GLU A 217 -3.33 7.99 -17.92
C GLU A 217 -2.14 8.93 -18.15
N PRO A 218 -1.45 8.88 -19.32
CA PRO A 218 -0.26 9.69 -19.54
C PRO A 218 -0.63 11.17 -19.71
N ASP A 219 0.17 12.04 -19.09
CA ASP A 219 0.06 13.49 -19.28
C ASP A 219 0.87 13.89 -20.52
N THR A 220 0.19 14.06 -21.65
CA THR A 220 0.84 14.42 -22.90
C THR A 220 0.98 15.94 -23.10
N ARG A 221 0.81 16.77 -22.06
CA ARG A 221 0.96 18.25 -22.16
C ARG A 221 2.33 18.66 -22.70
N VAL A 222 3.38 17.96 -22.29
CA VAL A 222 4.76 18.23 -22.68
C VAL A 222 5.31 17.00 -23.37
N LEU A 223 5.36 17.02 -24.71
CA LEU A 223 6.04 15.99 -25.50
C LEU A 223 7.50 16.37 -25.67
N THR A 224 8.39 15.58 -25.09
CA THR A 224 9.84 15.75 -25.32
C THR A 224 10.20 15.07 -26.63
N LEU A 225 10.51 15.85 -27.67
CA LEU A 225 10.80 15.30 -28.99
C LEU A 225 12.06 14.42 -28.97
N PHE A 226 12.03 13.34 -29.72
CA PHE A 226 13.24 12.58 -30.03
C PHE A 226 14.16 13.43 -30.91
N THR A 227 15.39 13.66 -30.43
CA THR A 227 16.38 14.54 -31.09
C THR A 227 17.57 13.79 -31.65
N ASN A 228 17.73 12.51 -31.36
CA ASN A 228 18.84 11.69 -31.86
C ASN A 228 18.35 10.63 -32.83
N LEU A 229 19.13 10.43 -33.89
CA LEU A 229 18.85 9.50 -34.97
C LEU A 229 20.03 8.56 -35.15
N LEU A 230 19.76 7.25 -35.19
CA LEU A 230 20.73 6.27 -35.67
C LEU A 230 20.49 6.00 -37.17
N ALA A 231 21.12 6.80 -38.04
CA ALA A 231 21.01 6.64 -39.49
C ALA A 231 22.05 5.63 -40.01
N GLY A 232 21.61 4.66 -40.84
CA GLY A 232 22.50 3.74 -41.57
C GLY A 232 22.41 2.24 -41.19
N SER A 233 21.47 1.84 -40.33
CA SER A 233 21.11 0.44 -40.09
C SER A 233 19.86 0.04 -40.88
N ALA A 234 19.53 -1.25 -40.96
CA ALA A 234 18.27 -1.72 -41.59
C ALA A 234 16.99 -1.26 -40.85
N VAL A 235 17.17 -0.64 -39.68
CA VAL A 235 16.14 -0.10 -38.80
C VAL A 235 16.53 1.32 -38.38
N PRO A 236 16.20 2.35 -39.18
CA PRO A 236 16.35 3.72 -38.71
C PRO A 236 15.43 3.97 -37.50
N TRP A 237 15.96 4.57 -36.44
CA TRP A 237 15.19 4.86 -35.22
C TRP A 237 15.47 6.23 -34.60
N TRP A 238 14.43 6.82 -34.03
CA TRP A 238 14.45 8.02 -33.19
C TRP A 238 14.52 7.63 -31.70
N HIS A 239 15.41 8.25 -30.92
CA HIS A 239 15.55 7.97 -29.47
C HIS A 239 16.14 9.15 -28.65
N PHE A 240 16.20 8.99 -27.32
CA PHE A 240 16.87 9.91 -26.38
C PHE A 240 18.32 9.46 -26.05
N SER A 241 19.20 10.37 -25.61
CA SER A 241 20.65 10.12 -25.37
C SER A 241 20.98 10.19 -23.87
N PRO A 242 21.96 9.39 -23.36
CA PRO A 242 22.84 8.47 -24.08
C PRO A 242 22.18 7.12 -24.43
N PRO A 243 22.53 6.48 -25.56
CA PRO A 243 22.01 5.17 -25.91
C PRO A 243 22.55 4.14 -24.94
N ARG A 244 21.74 3.73 -23.98
CA ARG A 244 21.91 2.45 -23.28
C ARG A 244 20.98 1.47 -24.00
N TYR A 245 21.56 0.47 -24.65
CA TYR A 245 20.87 -0.51 -25.51
C TYR A 245 19.54 -1.04 -24.96
N GLN A 246 18.62 -1.40 -25.86
CA GLN A 246 17.33 -2.11 -25.64
C GLN A 246 16.32 -1.48 -24.67
N ASN A 247 16.65 -0.37 -23.99
CA ASN A 247 15.95 0.04 -22.78
C ASN A 247 15.43 1.50 -22.78
N VAL A 248 15.41 2.17 -23.93
CA VAL A 248 15.01 3.59 -24.05
C VAL A 248 13.77 3.74 -24.94
N PRO A 249 12.94 4.78 -24.71
CA PRO A 249 11.81 5.05 -25.59
C PRO A 249 12.28 5.33 -27.01
N ALA A 250 11.64 4.70 -27.98
CA ALA A 250 12.03 4.80 -29.37
C ALA A 250 10.83 4.72 -30.32
N LEU A 251 11.06 5.24 -31.51
CA LEU A 251 10.18 5.05 -32.66
C LEU A 251 11.03 4.69 -33.87
N PHE A 252 10.69 3.60 -34.55
CA PHE A 252 11.48 3.09 -35.67
C PHE A 252 10.64 2.49 -36.78
N GLN A 253 11.23 2.34 -37.97
CA GLN A 253 10.61 1.66 -39.09
C GLN A 253 11.48 0.48 -39.53
N ASN A 254 10.87 -0.70 -39.67
CA ASN A 254 11.59 -1.85 -40.19
C ASN A 254 11.64 -1.77 -41.72
N THR A 255 12.80 -1.38 -42.27
CA THR A 255 13.01 -1.29 -43.72
C THR A 255 13.66 -2.54 -44.33
N SER A 256 13.86 -3.58 -43.51
CA SER A 256 14.45 -4.84 -43.93
C SER A 256 13.40 -5.81 -44.52
N ASP A 257 13.85 -6.97 -44.99
CA ASP A 257 13.02 -8.07 -45.50
C ASP A 257 12.69 -9.14 -44.43
N GLN A 258 13.09 -8.91 -43.17
CA GLN A 258 12.86 -9.82 -42.04
C GLN A 258 12.18 -9.08 -40.89
N GLU A 259 11.47 -9.81 -40.03
CA GLU A 259 10.97 -9.23 -38.78
C GLU A 259 12.15 -8.88 -37.86
N LEU A 260 12.12 -7.67 -37.30
CA LEU A 260 13.18 -7.17 -36.42
C LEU A 260 12.54 -6.60 -35.16
N HIS A 261 12.95 -7.12 -34.00
CA HIS A 261 12.40 -6.76 -32.69
C HIS A 261 10.87 -6.90 -32.64
N GLY A 262 10.30 -7.94 -33.26
CA GLY A 262 8.84 -8.12 -33.33
C GLY A 262 8.12 -7.18 -34.30
N CYS A 263 8.83 -6.25 -34.96
CA CYS A 263 8.25 -5.38 -35.98
C CYS A 263 8.35 -6.03 -37.37
N PRO A 264 7.22 -6.30 -38.07
CA PRO A 264 7.24 -6.87 -39.41
C PRO A 264 7.88 -5.95 -40.45
N PRO A 265 8.40 -6.48 -41.57
CA PRO A 265 8.88 -5.68 -42.71
C PRO A 265 7.87 -4.60 -43.14
N GLY A 266 8.33 -3.36 -43.22
CA GLY A 266 7.54 -2.21 -43.66
C GLY A 266 6.74 -1.50 -42.57
N PHE A 267 6.66 -2.03 -41.35
CA PHE A 267 5.91 -1.40 -40.25
C PHE A 267 6.72 -0.35 -39.50
N VAL A 268 6.00 0.60 -38.89
CA VAL A 268 6.51 1.50 -37.86
C VAL A 268 6.21 0.89 -36.49
N ALA A 269 7.13 1.02 -35.54
CA ALA A 269 6.93 0.58 -34.17
C ALA A 269 7.26 1.67 -33.15
N LEU A 270 6.54 1.63 -32.03
CA LEU A 270 6.78 2.40 -30.81
C LEU A 270 7.33 1.45 -29.73
N HIS A 271 8.22 1.95 -28.89
CA HIS A 271 8.82 1.19 -27.80
C HIS A 271 8.95 2.07 -26.55
N GLY A 272 8.46 1.61 -25.39
CA GLY A 272 8.57 2.34 -24.10
C GLY A 272 9.98 2.31 -23.49
N GLY A 273 10.23 3.06 -22.41
CA GLY A 273 11.54 3.15 -21.74
C GLY A 273 11.60 2.52 -20.35
N CYS A 274 12.72 1.88 -19.99
CA CYS A 274 12.86 1.13 -18.72
C CYS A 274 13.22 1.97 -17.48
N GLU A 275 14.05 3.01 -17.65
CA GLU A 275 14.67 3.69 -16.48
C GLU A 275 13.69 4.64 -15.76
N ALA A 276 12.59 5.03 -16.40
CA ALA A 276 11.56 5.91 -15.84
C ALA A 276 10.12 5.54 -16.29
N ASP A 277 9.91 4.30 -16.76
CA ASP A 277 8.66 3.79 -17.33
C ASP A 277 8.04 4.69 -18.44
N GLU A 278 8.88 5.37 -19.19
CA GLU A 278 8.50 6.39 -20.16
C GLU A 278 7.69 5.83 -21.34
N MET A 279 6.72 6.60 -21.85
CA MET A 279 5.89 6.19 -22.99
C MET A 279 6.40 6.82 -24.29
N ALA A 280 6.51 6.01 -25.35
CA ALA A 280 6.78 6.50 -26.69
C ALA A 280 5.49 6.96 -27.36
N VAL A 281 5.54 8.12 -28.00
CA VAL A 281 4.37 8.79 -28.56
C VAL A 281 4.62 9.17 -30.01
N ALA A 282 3.68 8.81 -30.88
CA ALA A 282 3.48 9.45 -32.17
C ALA A 282 2.33 10.46 -32.06
N ARG A 283 2.60 11.73 -32.36
CA ARG A 283 1.65 12.84 -32.24
C ARG A 283 1.30 13.37 -33.61
N TRP A 284 0.01 13.40 -33.93
CA TRP A 284 -0.54 14.14 -35.06
C TRP A 284 -1.11 15.48 -34.61
N THR A 285 -0.71 16.56 -35.26
CA THR A 285 -1.24 17.92 -35.02
C THR A 285 -2.16 18.31 -36.16
N ALA A 286 -3.42 18.61 -35.84
CA ALA A 286 -4.44 18.91 -36.82
C ALA A 286 -4.09 20.20 -37.59
N PRO A 287 -3.88 20.13 -38.92
CA PRO A 287 -3.47 21.31 -39.69
C PRO A 287 -4.60 22.33 -39.89
N TYR A 288 -5.85 21.93 -39.65
CA TYR A 288 -7.04 22.77 -39.76
C TYR A 288 -8.21 22.15 -38.98
N ALA A 289 -9.26 22.94 -38.77
CA ALA A 289 -10.47 22.45 -38.12
C ALA A 289 -11.27 21.53 -39.04
N GLY A 290 -11.68 20.36 -38.54
CA GLY A 290 -12.40 19.36 -39.33
C GLY A 290 -12.85 18.17 -38.49
N THR A 291 -13.52 17.22 -39.15
CA THR A 291 -13.82 15.91 -38.56
C THR A 291 -13.03 14.86 -39.32
N PHE A 292 -12.33 14.01 -38.57
CA PHE A 292 -11.40 13.01 -39.10
C PHE A 292 -11.83 11.64 -38.61
N ARG A 293 -11.72 10.64 -39.48
CA ARG A 293 -11.79 9.23 -39.10
C ARG A 293 -10.38 8.73 -38.87
N ILE A 294 -10.13 8.14 -37.71
CA ILE A 294 -8.84 7.62 -37.29
C ILE A 294 -9.01 6.12 -37.09
N THR A 295 -8.35 5.33 -37.93
CA THR A 295 -8.33 3.87 -37.84
C THR A 295 -6.91 3.40 -37.60
N GLY A 296 -6.75 2.33 -36.84
CA GLY A 296 -5.46 1.72 -36.67
C GLY A 296 -5.46 0.49 -35.80
N THR A 297 -4.28 -0.09 -35.64
CA THR A 297 -4.05 -1.26 -34.79
C THR A 297 -2.72 -1.07 -34.07
N PHE A 298 -2.72 -1.34 -32.76
CA PHE A 298 -1.50 -1.65 -32.02
C PHE A 298 -1.29 -3.16 -32.13
N TYR A 299 -0.33 -3.57 -32.96
CA TYR A 299 -0.05 -4.99 -33.18
C TYR A 299 0.76 -5.56 -32.02
N GLN A 300 0.63 -6.87 -31.86
CA GLN A 300 1.61 -7.62 -31.12
C GLN A 300 2.96 -7.54 -31.86
N GLY A 301 3.99 -6.99 -31.21
CA GLY A 301 5.34 -7.08 -31.73
C GLY A 301 6.06 -8.33 -31.21
N ASP A 302 6.98 -8.13 -30.28
CA ASP A 302 7.89 -9.14 -29.74
C ASP A 302 7.22 -10.01 -28.66
N ARG A 303 7.25 -9.63 -27.37
CA ARG A 303 6.68 -10.44 -26.28
C ARG A 303 6.25 -9.54 -25.13
N GLY A 304 4.96 -9.46 -24.87
CA GLY A 304 4.47 -8.74 -23.70
C GLY A 304 3.15 -8.03 -23.95
N TYR A 305 2.57 -7.51 -22.87
CA TYR A 305 1.38 -6.68 -22.94
C TYR A 305 1.74 -5.24 -22.61
N CYS A 306 1.63 -4.33 -23.58
CA CYS A 306 1.88 -2.91 -23.35
C CYS A 306 0.59 -2.16 -23.00
N ASP A 307 0.72 -0.98 -22.41
CA ASP A 307 -0.40 -0.04 -22.28
C ASP A 307 -0.52 0.81 -23.56
N TYR A 308 -1.72 0.87 -24.15
CA TYR A 308 -2.02 1.59 -25.39
C TYR A 308 -2.99 2.74 -25.14
N TYR A 309 -2.73 3.91 -25.75
CA TYR A 309 -3.64 5.06 -25.65
C TYR A 309 -3.76 5.82 -26.98
N VAL A 310 -4.96 6.34 -27.24
CA VAL A 310 -5.22 7.40 -28.21
C VAL A 310 -5.84 8.59 -27.47
N ILE A 311 -5.19 9.74 -27.51
CA ILE A 311 -5.51 10.89 -26.65
C ILE A 311 -5.67 12.15 -27.50
N GLN A 312 -6.81 12.83 -27.39
CA GLN A 312 -7.07 14.11 -28.06
C GLN A 312 -6.88 15.27 -27.10
N ASN A 313 -5.87 16.11 -27.31
CA ASN A 313 -5.46 17.12 -26.34
C ASN A 313 -5.12 16.45 -24.98
N PRO A 314 -4.32 17.06 -24.10
CA PRO A 314 -3.72 16.32 -22.98
C PRO A 314 -4.69 15.68 -21.96
N ASN A 315 -6.00 15.94 -22.05
CA ASN A 315 -6.98 15.54 -21.04
C ASN A 315 -8.16 14.71 -21.58
N LYS A 316 -8.18 14.29 -22.85
CA LYS A 316 -9.31 13.50 -23.39
C LYS A 316 -8.83 12.22 -24.07
N ILE A 317 -8.93 11.12 -23.35
CA ILE A 317 -8.71 9.77 -23.87
C ILE A 317 -9.84 9.41 -24.84
N LEU A 318 -9.48 9.10 -26.08
CA LEU A 318 -10.39 8.60 -27.10
C LEU A 318 -10.44 7.07 -27.12
N PHE A 319 -9.31 6.42 -26.81
CA PHE A 319 -9.17 4.98 -26.73
C PHE A 319 -8.09 4.63 -25.70
N ARG A 320 -8.28 3.54 -24.95
CA ARG A 320 -7.23 2.94 -24.14
C ARG A 320 -7.42 1.43 -24.02
N GLN A 321 -6.32 0.71 -23.92
CA GLN A 321 -6.28 -0.67 -23.48
C GLN A 321 -5.04 -0.86 -22.62
N LEU A 322 -5.24 -1.39 -21.41
CA LEU A 322 -4.20 -1.46 -20.39
C LEU A 322 -3.80 -2.90 -20.16
N ALA A 323 -2.50 -3.14 -20.00
CA ALA A 323 -1.98 -4.42 -19.53
C ALA A 323 -2.63 -4.79 -18.18
N SER A 324 -2.87 -3.78 -17.33
CA SER A 324 -3.52 -3.95 -16.01
C SER A 324 -4.96 -4.45 -16.00
N ALA A 325 -5.65 -4.44 -17.14
CA ALA A 325 -6.98 -5.01 -17.24
C ALA A 325 -6.96 -6.53 -17.44
N LYS A 326 -5.79 -7.13 -17.72
CA LYS A 326 -5.63 -8.58 -17.81
C LYS A 326 -5.34 -9.22 -16.45
N PRO A 327 -5.73 -10.50 -16.26
CA PRO A 327 -5.27 -11.28 -15.12
C PRO A 327 -3.73 -11.22 -15.02
N GLY A 328 -3.17 -11.09 -13.83
CA GLY A 328 -1.71 -11.09 -13.66
C GLY A 328 -1.03 -9.72 -13.59
N VAL A 329 -1.78 -8.62 -13.42
CA VAL A 329 -1.18 -7.30 -13.14
C VAL A 329 -1.43 -6.87 -11.71
N SER A 330 -0.36 -6.40 -11.05
CA SER A 330 -0.45 -5.92 -9.67
C SER A 330 -1.50 -4.82 -9.55
N THR A 331 -2.45 -5.01 -8.63
CA THR A 331 -3.46 -4.00 -8.29
C THR A 331 -2.86 -2.79 -7.56
N GLY A 332 -1.55 -2.83 -7.26
CA GLY A 332 -0.81 -1.80 -6.53
C GLY A 332 -1.13 -1.72 -5.05
N ILE A 333 -2.15 -2.43 -4.57
CA ILE A 333 -2.57 -2.47 -3.16
C ILE A 333 -2.37 -3.89 -2.64
N GLY A 334 -1.48 -4.04 -1.67
CA GLY A 334 -1.38 -5.25 -0.85
C GLY A 334 -1.02 -6.51 -1.63
N GLY A 335 -0.08 -6.47 -2.59
CA GLY A 335 0.52 -7.68 -3.18
C GLY A 335 -0.44 -8.66 -3.84
N TYR A 336 -1.55 -8.17 -4.41
CA TYR A 336 -2.52 -8.96 -5.17
C TYR A 336 -2.49 -8.56 -6.65
N TRP A 337 -2.46 -9.56 -7.53
CA TRP A 337 -2.62 -9.37 -8.97
C TRP A 337 -4.09 -9.50 -9.34
N ALA A 338 -4.55 -8.67 -10.29
CA ALA A 338 -5.91 -8.70 -10.77
C ALA A 338 -6.28 -10.12 -11.20
N GLN A 339 -7.45 -10.57 -10.77
CA GLN A 339 -7.98 -11.92 -11.02
C GLN A 339 -7.10 -13.10 -10.58
N ALA A 340 -6.07 -12.88 -9.74
CA ALA A 340 -5.26 -13.97 -9.21
C ALA A 340 -6.10 -14.90 -8.33
N GLY A 341 -5.85 -16.21 -8.43
CA GLY A 341 -6.46 -17.17 -7.52
C GLY A 341 -5.94 -17.09 -6.09
N ASP A 342 -4.80 -16.44 -5.88
CA ASP A 342 -4.12 -16.34 -4.60
C ASP A 342 -3.59 -14.91 -4.36
N ALA A 343 -3.45 -14.52 -3.10
CA ALA A 343 -3.08 -13.17 -2.69
C ALA A 343 -2.09 -13.16 -1.53
N HIS A 344 -1.15 -12.20 -1.55
CA HIS A 344 -0.23 -11.90 -0.46
C HIS A 344 -0.46 -10.49 0.06
N VAL A 345 -1.32 -10.35 1.07
CA VAL A 345 -1.80 -9.04 1.52
C VAL A 345 -1.27 -8.65 2.87
N TYR A 346 -0.49 -7.58 2.88
CA TYR A 346 0.11 -7.00 4.07
C TYR A 346 -0.34 -5.55 4.22
N PRO A 347 -1.31 -5.28 5.11
CA PRO A 347 -1.83 -3.94 5.28
C PRO A 347 -0.75 -3.02 5.91
N PRO A 348 -0.63 -1.75 5.47
CA PRO A 348 0.08 -0.76 6.26
C PRO A 348 -0.63 -0.56 7.59
N VAL A 349 0.13 -0.18 8.61
CA VAL A 349 -0.38 0.01 9.98
C VAL A 349 -0.10 1.46 10.43
N PRO A 350 -1.12 2.27 10.78
CA PRO A 350 -2.54 1.92 10.92
C PRO A 350 -3.24 1.50 9.63
N GLN A 351 -4.12 0.48 9.72
CA GLN A 351 -4.88 0.00 8.57
C GLN A 351 -5.95 1.02 8.16
N GLN A 352 -5.77 1.64 7.00
CA GLN A 352 -6.68 2.65 6.45
C GLN A 352 -8.00 2.06 5.93
N VAL A 353 -8.99 2.93 5.71
CA VAL A 353 -10.32 2.52 5.21
C VAL A 353 -10.25 1.91 3.81
N GLU A 354 -9.33 2.37 2.97
CA GLU A 354 -9.08 1.84 1.63
C GLU A 354 -8.58 0.40 1.69
N MET A 355 -7.63 0.12 2.59
CA MET A 355 -7.11 -1.24 2.79
C MET A 355 -8.15 -2.17 3.39
N THR A 356 -8.97 -1.66 4.33
CA THR A 356 -10.11 -2.40 4.87
C THR A 356 -11.11 -2.74 3.77
N ARG A 357 -11.45 -1.79 2.89
CA ARG A 357 -12.33 -2.04 1.74
C ARG A 357 -11.72 -3.08 0.80
N PHE A 358 -10.44 -2.96 0.49
CA PHE A 358 -9.73 -3.91 -0.35
C PHE A 358 -9.82 -5.35 0.19
N LEU A 359 -9.48 -5.58 1.47
CA LEU A 359 -9.58 -6.90 2.09
C LEU A 359 -11.00 -7.49 2.04
N ARG A 360 -12.03 -6.64 2.11
CA ARG A 360 -13.45 -7.03 2.05
C ARG A 360 -13.94 -7.38 0.65
N THR A 361 -13.26 -6.91 -0.39
CA THR A 361 -13.74 -7.02 -1.78
C THR A 361 -12.73 -7.66 -2.73
N MET A 362 -11.54 -8.02 -2.26
CA MET A 362 -10.53 -8.74 -3.05
C MET A 362 -11.15 -10.00 -3.66
N GLY A 363 -10.86 -10.24 -4.95
CA GLY A 363 -11.47 -11.32 -5.73
C GLY A 363 -12.83 -11.00 -6.36
N GLN A 364 -13.42 -9.82 -6.13
CA GLN A 364 -14.73 -9.47 -6.71
C GLN A 364 -14.74 -9.41 -8.25
N ASP A 365 -13.56 -9.26 -8.85
CA ASP A 365 -13.32 -9.18 -10.29
C ASP A 365 -12.97 -10.54 -10.90
N SER A 366 -12.86 -11.59 -10.08
CA SER A 366 -12.42 -12.93 -10.47
C SER A 366 -13.61 -13.84 -10.80
N PRO A 367 -13.47 -14.76 -11.78
CA PRO A 367 -14.54 -15.71 -12.09
C PRO A 367 -14.69 -16.81 -11.03
N ASN A 368 -13.61 -17.16 -10.32
CA ASN A 368 -13.63 -18.08 -9.18
C ASN A 368 -13.12 -17.40 -7.90
N HIS A 369 -13.24 -18.10 -6.79
CA HIS A 369 -12.82 -17.64 -5.47
C HIS A 369 -11.31 -17.41 -5.35
N VAL A 370 -10.93 -16.66 -4.32
CA VAL A 370 -9.54 -16.34 -3.98
C VAL A 370 -9.15 -17.02 -2.68
N PHE A 371 -7.93 -17.58 -2.65
CA PHE A 371 -7.27 -18.00 -1.42
C PHE A 371 -6.32 -16.88 -0.96
N LEU A 372 -6.33 -16.52 0.32
CA LEU A 372 -5.38 -15.56 0.88
C LEU A 372 -4.27 -16.35 1.57
N SER A 373 -3.34 -16.90 0.78
CA SER A 373 -2.26 -17.74 1.30
C SER A 373 -1.31 -17.03 2.26
N GLU A 374 -1.25 -15.70 2.19
CA GLU A 374 -0.44 -14.91 3.09
C GLU A 374 -1.10 -13.60 3.53
N TYR A 375 -1.32 -13.49 4.84
CA TYR A 375 -1.69 -12.27 5.52
C TYR A 375 -0.97 -12.18 6.86
N GLY A 376 -0.41 -11.02 7.18
CA GLY A 376 0.29 -10.84 8.43
C GLY A 376 0.43 -9.39 8.84
N ILE A 377 0.50 -9.20 10.15
CA ILE A 377 0.94 -7.96 10.78
C ILE A 377 1.95 -8.35 11.86
N GLY A 378 3.08 -7.65 11.88
CA GLY A 378 4.19 -7.83 12.79
C GLY A 378 4.05 -7.08 14.12
N SER A 379 5.07 -7.25 14.96
CA SER A 379 5.39 -6.39 16.10
C SER A 379 6.87 -6.02 16.02
N ALA A 380 7.35 -5.21 16.95
CA ALA A 380 8.76 -5.27 17.31
C ALA A 380 9.12 -6.69 17.77
N VAL A 381 10.38 -7.07 17.58
CA VAL A 381 10.98 -8.16 18.34
C VAL A 381 11.29 -7.59 19.73
N ASP A 382 11.00 -8.33 20.80
CA ASP A 382 11.48 -7.97 22.14
C ASP A 382 13.00 -8.15 22.18
N LEU A 383 13.72 -7.12 21.68
CA LEU A 383 15.17 -7.13 21.53
C LEU A 383 15.84 -7.32 22.89
N TRP A 384 15.28 -6.72 23.93
CA TRP A 384 15.79 -6.87 25.28
C TRP A 384 15.76 -8.34 25.69
N ARG A 385 14.59 -8.97 25.68
CA ARG A 385 14.42 -10.37 26.09
C ARG A 385 15.21 -11.34 25.21
N THR A 386 15.17 -11.14 23.89
CA THR A 386 15.85 -11.99 22.92
C THR A 386 17.35 -12.01 23.13
N VAL A 387 17.99 -10.85 23.32
CA VAL A 387 19.44 -10.76 23.62
C VAL A 387 19.77 -11.46 24.94
N ARG A 388 18.96 -11.29 25.99
CA ARG A 388 19.19 -11.97 27.29
C ARG A 388 19.11 -13.49 27.19
N HIS A 389 18.28 -14.04 26.30
CA HIS A 389 18.25 -15.48 26.06
C HIS A 389 19.55 -15.97 25.39
N PHE A 390 20.08 -15.26 24.40
CA PHE A 390 21.37 -15.60 23.78
C PHE A 390 22.54 -15.53 24.76
N GLU A 391 22.58 -14.49 25.60
CA GLU A 391 23.60 -14.34 26.65
C GLU A 391 23.53 -15.49 27.66
N ARG A 392 22.33 -15.82 28.17
CA ARG A 392 22.11 -16.93 29.12
C ARG A 392 22.61 -18.25 28.56
N LEU A 393 22.42 -18.50 27.26
CA LEU A 393 22.85 -19.72 26.59
C LEU A 393 24.36 -19.73 26.27
N GLY A 394 25.09 -18.63 26.50
CA GLY A 394 26.48 -18.48 26.07
C GLY A 394 26.64 -18.42 24.55
N LYS A 395 25.58 -18.03 23.83
CA LYS A 395 25.48 -18.05 22.36
C LYS A 395 25.37 -16.66 21.72
N ALA A 396 25.69 -15.60 22.46
CA ALA A 396 25.70 -14.22 21.94
C ALA A 396 26.66 -14.00 20.74
N HIS A 397 27.60 -14.91 20.48
CA HIS A 397 28.51 -14.87 19.34
C HIS A 397 27.91 -15.42 18.04
N LEU A 398 26.76 -16.08 18.10
CA LEU A 398 26.05 -16.51 16.90
C LEU A 398 25.48 -15.30 16.15
N GLU A 399 25.27 -15.46 14.84
CA GLU A 399 24.79 -14.42 13.94
C GLU A 399 23.55 -13.70 14.48
N ASP A 400 22.49 -14.45 14.80
CA ASP A 400 21.25 -13.91 15.38
C ASP A 400 21.51 -13.14 16.69
N GLY A 401 22.38 -13.67 17.55
CA GLY A 401 22.73 -13.03 18.83
C GLY A 401 23.40 -11.66 18.63
N GLN A 402 24.31 -11.56 17.66
CA GLN A 402 24.97 -10.30 17.30
C GLN A 402 24.01 -9.35 16.61
N PHE A 403 23.16 -9.87 15.71
CA PHE A 403 22.13 -9.10 15.02
C PHE A 403 21.20 -8.40 16.02
N TYR A 404 20.60 -9.13 16.96
CA TYR A 404 19.69 -8.54 17.94
C TYR A 404 20.39 -7.58 18.91
N ALA A 405 21.65 -7.86 19.28
CA ALA A 405 22.42 -7.00 20.17
C ALA A 405 22.72 -5.63 19.53
N ASP A 406 23.06 -5.60 18.23
CA ASP A 406 23.24 -4.34 17.49
C ASP A 406 21.97 -3.48 17.52
N LYS A 407 20.83 -4.09 17.20
CA LYS A 407 19.53 -3.40 17.16
C LYS A 407 19.14 -2.89 18.55
N LEU A 408 19.38 -3.68 19.60
CA LEU A 408 19.16 -3.26 20.98
C LEU A 408 20.02 -2.05 21.36
N ASN A 409 21.30 -2.02 20.96
CA ASN A 409 22.19 -0.90 21.25
C ASN A 409 21.72 0.40 20.56
N ARG A 410 21.21 0.30 19.33
CA ARG A 410 20.62 1.44 18.62
C ARG A 410 19.34 1.94 19.32
N PHE A 411 18.46 1.02 19.73
CA PHE A 411 17.30 1.34 20.58
C PHE A 411 17.67 2.07 21.86
N LEU A 412 18.68 1.57 22.59
CA LEU A 412 19.12 2.21 23.85
C LEU A 412 19.78 3.58 23.63
N THR A 413 20.34 3.82 22.45
CA THR A 413 20.85 5.14 22.06
C THR A 413 19.70 6.14 21.90
N ASP A 414 18.65 5.75 21.17
CA ASP A 414 17.45 6.59 20.99
C ASP A 414 16.67 6.77 22.29
N TRP A 415 16.57 5.71 23.11
CA TRP A 415 16.01 5.78 24.45
C TRP A 415 16.63 6.93 25.25
N LYS A 416 17.96 7.01 25.27
CA LYS A 416 18.69 8.07 25.96
C LYS A 416 18.52 9.43 25.30
N ASN A 417 18.67 9.51 23.97
CA ASN A 417 18.61 10.77 23.23
C ASN A 417 17.22 11.43 23.30
N TRP A 418 16.16 10.62 23.36
CA TRP A 418 14.78 11.11 23.39
C TRP A 418 14.16 11.07 24.78
N ARG A 419 14.92 10.68 25.81
CA ARG A 419 14.46 10.58 27.20
C ARG A 419 13.17 9.75 27.28
N LEU A 420 13.19 8.56 26.67
CA LEU A 420 12.02 7.69 26.59
C LEU A 420 11.55 7.20 27.97
N GLU A 421 12.38 7.35 29.01
CA GLU A 421 11.97 7.12 30.40
C GLU A 421 10.81 8.04 30.86
N GLU A 422 10.57 9.16 30.18
CA GLU A 422 9.41 10.03 30.41
C GLU A 422 8.11 9.46 29.82
N CYS A 423 8.21 8.50 28.90
CA CYS A 423 7.09 7.81 28.27
C CYS A 423 6.87 6.43 28.90
N TYR A 424 7.95 5.66 29.06
CA TYR A 424 7.95 4.29 29.56
C TYR A 424 8.82 4.18 30.79
N ALA A 425 8.36 3.47 31.84
CA ALA A 425 9.17 3.27 33.03
C ALA A 425 10.46 2.46 32.75
N ARG A 426 10.41 1.52 31.79
CA ARG A 426 11.54 0.67 31.40
C ARG A 426 11.54 0.41 29.89
N PRO A 427 12.71 0.16 29.28
CA PRO A 427 12.84 -0.32 27.90
C PRO A 427 11.92 -1.50 27.53
N THR A 428 11.73 -2.44 28.46
CA THR A 428 10.91 -3.63 28.25
C THR A 428 9.41 -3.33 28.12
N ASP A 429 8.96 -2.20 28.67
CA ASP A 429 7.53 -1.84 28.65
C ASP A 429 7.09 -1.44 27.22
N PHE A 430 7.99 -0.78 26.46
CA PHE A 430 7.79 -0.50 25.03
C PHE A 430 7.59 -1.79 24.22
N PHE A 431 8.46 -2.78 24.40
CA PHE A 431 8.36 -4.05 23.68
C PHE A 431 7.10 -4.83 24.08
N ALA A 432 6.75 -4.85 25.37
CA ALA A 432 5.54 -5.50 25.84
C ALA A 432 4.27 -4.91 25.20
N GLU A 433 4.21 -3.57 25.08
CA GLU A 433 3.09 -2.88 24.43
C GLU A 433 3.05 -3.15 22.92
N SER A 434 4.20 -3.17 22.24
CA SER A 434 4.31 -3.51 20.81
C SER A 434 3.83 -4.94 20.51
N LEU A 435 4.31 -5.92 21.30
CA LEU A 435 3.90 -7.32 21.16
C LEU A 435 2.39 -7.49 21.40
N ALA A 436 1.82 -6.82 22.40
CA ALA A 436 0.38 -6.86 22.67
C ALA A 436 -0.43 -6.19 21.54
N ARG A 437 0.07 -5.11 20.94
CA ARG A 437 -0.62 -4.38 19.87
C ARG A 437 -0.81 -5.22 18.61
N MET A 438 0.12 -6.12 18.30
CA MET A 438 -0.01 -7.07 17.17
C MET A 438 -1.38 -7.78 17.20
N ALA A 439 -1.84 -8.23 18.36
CA ALA A 439 -3.11 -8.93 18.50
C ALA A 439 -4.29 -8.07 17.99
N SER A 440 -4.37 -6.82 18.44
CA SER A 440 -5.45 -5.91 18.03
C SER A 440 -5.47 -5.64 16.52
N GLN A 441 -4.30 -5.48 15.91
CA GLN A 441 -4.17 -5.23 14.47
C GLN A 441 -4.54 -6.47 13.65
N ARG A 442 -4.12 -7.66 14.10
CA ARG A 442 -4.53 -8.93 13.48
C ARG A 442 -6.04 -9.13 13.58
N THR A 443 -6.65 -8.86 14.72
CA THR A 443 -8.12 -8.94 14.87
C THR A 443 -8.83 -8.00 13.89
N LEU A 444 -8.31 -6.78 13.69
CA LEU A 444 -8.87 -5.82 12.73
C LEU A 444 -8.83 -6.35 11.28
N GLY A 445 -7.69 -6.85 10.82
CA GLY A 445 -7.62 -7.38 9.45
C GLY A 445 -8.34 -8.71 9.29
N LEU A 446 -8.33 -9.59 10.30
CA LEU A 446 -9.15 -10.80 10.32
C LEU A 446 -10.64 -10.47 10.24
N ASN A 447 -11.11 -9.42 10.92
CA ASN A 447 -12.49 -8.94 10.78
C ASN A 447 -12.84 -8.56 9.33
N ALA A 448 -11.92 -7.89 8.62
CA ALA A 448 -12.09 -7.54 7.21
C ALA A 448 -12.09 -8.78 6.31
N ILE A 449 -11.08 -9.66 6.46
CA ILE A 449 -10.93 -10.92 5.70
C ILE A 449 -12.15 -11.81 5.85
N ARG A 450 -12.60 -12.03 7.09
CA ARG A 450 -13.77 -12.87 7.42
C ARG A 450 -15.09 -12.31 6.90
N SER A 451 -15.12 -11.06 6.45
CA SER A 451 -16.31 -10.45 5.87
C SER A 451 -16.31 -10.44 4.34
N ASN A 452 -15.28 -11.00 3.69
CA ASN A 452 -15.17 -11.05 2.24
C ASN A 452 -15.86 -12.30 1.69
N PRO A 453 -16.90 -12.17 0.83
CA PRO A 453 -17.64 -13.30 0.27
C PRO A 453 -16.87 -14.07 -0.82
N ASN A 454 -15.77 -13.51 -1.34
CA ASN A 454 -15.00 -14.11 -2.43
C ASN A 454 -13.84 -14.99 -1.91
N LEU A 455 -13.53 -14.92 -0.61
CA LEU A 455 -12.46 -15.72 0.00
C LEU A 455 -12.96 -17.12 0.38
N VAL A 456 -12.23 -18.15 -0.02
CA VAL A 456 -12.47 -19.56 0.37
C VAL A 456 -11.53 -20.06 1.45
N GLY A 457 -10.49 -19.29 1.76
CA GLY A 457 -9.57 -19.60 2.82
C GLY A 457 -8.53 -18.50 2.98
N TYR A 458 -7.93 -18.46 4.15
CA TYR A 458 -6.90 -17.49 4.46
C TYR A 458 -5.92 -18.06 5.48
N ASN A 459 -4.72 -17.51 5.45
CA ASN A 459 -3.63 -18.01 6.23
C ASN A 459 -2.81 -16.87 6.84
N LEU A 460 -2.45 -17.07 8.11
CA LEU A 460 -1.72 -16.09 8.89
C LEU A 460 -0.23 -16.38 8.84
N THR A 461 0.54 -15.39 8.40
CA THR A 461 2.00 -15.41 8.45
C THR A 461 2.53 -14.72 9.70
N GLY A 462 3.48 -15.28 10.45
CA GLY A 462 3.87 -16.69 10.57
C GLY A 462 3.56 -17.22 11.98
N MET A 463 3.77 -18.52 12.21
CA MET A 463 3.64 -19.10 13.56
C MET A 463 4.77 -18.65 14.52
N ILE A 464 5.95 -18.35 13.99
CA ILE A 464 7.15 -17.93 14.74
C ILE A 464 7.79 -16.72 14.06
N ASP A 465 8.51 -15.90 14.84
CA ASP A 465 9.41 -14.83 14.37
C ASP A 465 10.61 -15.41 13.61
N HIS A 466 10.35 -16.07 12.48
CA HIS A 466 11.38 -16.56 11.58
C HIS A 466 12.11 -15.39 10.93
N VAL A 467 13.38 -15.59 10.55
CA VAL A 467 14.18 -14.60 9.80
C VAL A 467 14.15 -13.18 10.45
N MET A 468 14.08 -13.14 11.79
CA MET A 468 14.08 -11.91 12.60
C MET A 468 12.95 -10.90 12.29
N THR A 469 11.83 -11.34 11.72
CA THR A 469 10.78 -10.45 11.19
C THR A 469 9.82 -9.86 12.22
N GLY A 470 9.65 -10.50 13.38
CA GLY A 470 8.70 -10.03 14.39
C GLY A 470 7.22 -10.32 14.07
N GLU A 471 6.89 -11.17 13.09
CA GLU A 471 5.52 -11.53 12.68
C GLU A 471 4.95 -12.81 13.28
N GLY A 472 5.72 -13.54 14.07
CA GLY A 472 5.29 -14.77 14.69
C GLY A 472 4.17 -14.57 15.69
N LEU A 473 3.28 -15.56 15.81
CA LEU A 473 2.47 -15.75 17.02
C LEU A 473 3.35 -16.03 18.25
N THR A 474 4.55 -16.55 18.02
CA THR A 474 5.57 -16.83 19.04
C THR A 474 6.88 -16.11 18.75
N THR A 475 7.62 -15.78 19.81
CA THR A 475 8.98 -15.21 19.72
C THR A 475 9.98 -16.22 19.13
N PRO A 476 11.22 -15.82 18.78
CA PRO A 476 12.25 -16.78 18.35
C PRO A 476 12.53 -17.88 19.38
N PHE A 477 12.23 -17.63 20.65
CA PHE A 477 12.36 -18.59 21.75
C PHE A 477 11.07 -19.37 22.05
N ARG A 478 10.06 -19.29 21.18
CA ARG A 478 8.78 -20.02 21.23
C ARG A 478 7.89 -19.62 22.40
N GLU A 479 7.98 -18.36 22.82
CA GLU A 479 7.11 -17.80 23.84
C GLU A 479 5.91 -17.16 23.14
N PHE A 480 4.69 -17.42 23.62
CA PHE A 480 3.50 -16.78 23.07
C PHE A 480 3.56 -15.27 23.26
N LYS A 481 3.26 -14.53 22.20
CA LYS A 481 3.08 -13.08 22.30
C LYS A 481 1.74 -12.79 23.00
N PRO A 482 1.68 -11.79 23.89
CA PRO A 482 0.44 -11.43 24.59
C PRO A 482 -0.70 -11.14 23.62
N GLY A 483 -1.89 -11.70 23.87
CA GLY A 483 -3.11 -11.43 23.12
C GLY A 483 -3.21 -12.13 21.76
N THR A 484 -2.13 -12.68 21.21
CA THR A 484 -2.16 -13.22 19.84
C THR A 484 -3.00 -14.48 19.76
N ILE A 485 -3.00 -15.32 20.80
CA ILE A 485 -3.84 -16.52 20.85
C ILE A 485 -5.32 -16.16 20.93
N GLU A 486 -5.68 -15.18 21.74
CA GLU A 486 -7.04 -14.64 21.83
C GLU A 486 -7.51 -14.08 20.49
N ALA A 487 -6.64 -13.34 19.78
CA ALA A 487 -6.94 -12.85 18.44
C ALA A 487 -7.17 -13.98 17.41
N ILE A 488 -6.46 -15.10 17.55
CA ILE A 488 -6.67 -16.29 16.72
C ILE A 488 -7.99 -16.99 17.04
N PHE A 489 -8.29 -17.23 18.30
CA PHE A 489 -9.58 -17.84 18.68
C PHE A 489 -10.77 -16.98 18.23
N ASP A 490 -10.64 -15.65 18.32
CA ASP A 490 -11.66 -14.72 17.84
C ASP A 490 -11.76 -14.75 16.30
N GLY A 491 -10.66 -14.54 15.58
CA GLY A 491 -10.66 -14.42 14.12
C GLY A 491 -10.86 -15.74 13.37
N PHE A 492 -10.51 -16.89 13.96
CA PHE A 492 -10.67 -18.22 13.36
C PHE A 492 -11.93 -18.93 13.86
N ALA A 493 -12.77 -18.27 14.65
CA ALA A 493 -14.04 -18.84 15.06
C ALA A 493 -14.87 -19.24 13.83
N PRO A 494 -15.35 -20.49 13.73
CA PRO A 494 -16.13 -20.97 12.59
C PRO A 494 -17.42 -20.15 12.33
N LEU A 495 -17.93 -19.49 13.38
CA LEU A 495 -19.05 -18.56 13.30
C LEU A 495 -18.66 -17.21 13.92
N ARG A 496 -18.79 -16.11 13.16
CA ARG A 496 -18.36 -14.77 13.59
C ARG A 496 -19.30 -13.67 13.07
N LEU A 497 -19.50 -12.62 13.86
CA LEU A 497 -20.11 -11.36 13.42
C LEU A 497 -19.02 -10.30 13.19
N CYS A 498 -18.82 -9.91 11.94
CA CYS A 498 -17.85 -8.88 11.57
C CYS A 498 -18.52 -7.51 11.47
N LEU A 499 -18.07 -6.54 12.27
CA LEU A 499 -18.67 -5.20 12.36
C LEU A 499 -17.73 -4.11 11.86
N PHE A 500 -18.31 -3.06 11.28
CA PHE A 500 -17.59 -1.87 10.79
C PHE A 500 -18.34 -0.59 11.15
N ALA A 501 -17.58 0.45 11.50
CA ALA A 501 -18.09 1.79 11.79
C ALA A 501 -17.16 2.81 11.13
N GLU A 502 -17.64 3.55 10.14
CA GLU A 502 -16.83 4.50 9.36
C GLU A 502 -17.53 5.86 9.19
N PRO A 503 -16.84 7.00 9.41
CA PRO A 503 -15.43 7.09 9.84
C PRO A 503 -15.22 6.69 11.31
N ALA A 504 -14.00 6.24 11.65
CA ALA A 504 -13.64 5.86 13.02
C ALA A 504 -13.60 7.05 13.99
N ASN A 505 -13.37 8.26 13.48
CA ASN A 505 -13.42 9.51 14.23
C ASN A 505 -14.33 10.51 13.53
N LEU A 506 -15.26 11.13 14.28
CA LEU A 506 -16.20 12.09 13.72
C LEU A 506 -16.55 13.23 14.67
N TYR A 507 -17.02 14.32 14.08
CA TYR A 507 -17.59 15.43 14.84
C TYR A 507 -19.02 15.10 15.25
N ARG A 508 -19.41 15.57 16.44
CA ARG A 508 -20.82 15.56 16.83
C ARG A 508 -21.68 16.24 15.75
N GLY A 509 -22.80 15.60 15.42
CA GLY A 509 -23.78 16.06 14.45
C GLY A 509 -23.52 15.55 13.02
N THR A 510 -22.50 14.72 12.78
CA THR A 510 -22.26 14.09 11.48
C THR A 510 -22.76 12.65 11.41
N ASP A 511 -22.85 12.11 10.20
CA ASP A 511 -23.31 10.74 9.96
C ASP A 511 -22.15 9.74 10.07
N ILE A 512 -22.47 8.53 10.54
CA ILE A 512 -21.60 7.35 10.53
C ILE A 512 -22.26 6.21 9.77
N LYS A 513 -21.48 5.45 9.00
CA LYS A 513 -21.93 4.22 8.35
C LYS A 513 -21.60 3.03 9.24
N LEU A 514 -22.63 2.25 9.61
CA LEU A 514 -22.51 1.01 10.37
C LEU A 514 -22.82 -0.20 9.47
N GLU A 515 -21.97 -1.22 9.49
CA GLU A 515 -22.15 -2.44 8.69
C GLU A 515 -21.92 -3.70 9.54
N ALA A 516 -22.73 -4.74 9.30
CA ALA A 516 -22.53 -6.07 9.90
C ALA A 516 -22.55 -7.15 8.82
N VAL A 517 -21.61 -8.10 8.95
CA VAL A 517 -21.46 -9.26 8.07
C VAL A 517 -21.40 -10.52 8.94
N LEU A 518 -22.14 -11.55 8.55
CA LEU A 518 -22.08 -12.86 9.16
C LEU A 518 -21.01 -13.70 8.45
N ALA A 519 -19.99 -14.17 9.16
CA ALA A 519 -19.08 -15.19 8.68
C ALA A 519 -19.51 -16.55 9.22
N ASN A 520 -19.80 -17.51 8.33
CA ASN A 520 -20.37 -18.81 8.64
C ASN A 520 -19.64 -19.91 7.87
N GLU A 521 -18.73 -20.62 8.53
CA GLU A 521 -18.08 -21.84 8.02
C GLU A 521 -18.98 -23.05 8.27
N ASP A 522 -20.18 -23.03 7.67
CA ASP A 522 -21.19 -24.10 7.73
C ASP A 522 -21.66 -24.48 9.16
N MET A 523 -21.54 -23.56 10.10
CA MET A 523 -21.96 -23.78 11.49
C MET A 523 -23.47 -23.68 11.69
N LEU A 524 -24.15 -22.90 10.85
CA LEU A 524 -25.59 -22.70 10.95
C LEU A 524 -26.34 -23.61 9.95
N PRO A 525 -27.18 -24.56 10.42
CA PRO A 525 -28.10 -25.27 9.53
C PRO A 525 -29.16 -24.32 8.95
N PRO A 526 -29.89 -24.74 7.90
CA PRO A 526 -31.00 -23.97 7.35
C PRO A 526 -32.01 -23.55 8.43
N GLY A 527 -32.40 -22.28 8.45
CA GLY A 527 -33.26 -21.74 9.49
C GLY A 527 -33.21 -20.22 9.64
N GLU A 528 -33.93 -19.73 10.66
CA GLU A 528 -34.07 -18.30 10.99
C GLU A 528 -33.33 -17.96 12.29
N TYR A 529 -32.42 -16.99 12.21
CA TYR A 529 -31.55 -16.61 13.31
C TYR A 529 -31.68 -15.11 13.62
N PRO A 530 -32.33 -14.73 14.74
CA PRO A 530 -32.43 -13.33 15.12
C PRO A 530 -31.10 -12.80 15.65
N VAL A 531 -30.66 -11.66 15.12
CA VAL A 531 -29.47 -10.90 15.56
C VAL A 531 -29.89 -9.52 16.02
N ARG A 532 -29.49 -9.16 17.25
CA ARG A 532 -29.64 -7.82 17.80
C ARG A 532 -28.43 -6.98 17.47
N LEU A 533 -28.67 -5.78 16.97
CA LEU A 533 -27.68 -4.77 16.60
C LEU A 533 -27.90 -3.55 17.49
N CYS A 534 -26.85 -3.06 18.15
CA CYS A 534 -26.93 -1.95 19.08
C CYS A 534 -25.77 -0.97 18.90
N ALA A 535 -26.07 0.33 18.79
CA ALA A 535 -25.09 1.40 18.88
C ALA A 535 -25.24 2.13 20.20
N LEU A 536 -24.16 2.23 20.98
CA LEU A 536 -24.12 2.80 22.33
C LEU A 536 -23.21 4.02 22.38
N SER A 537 -23.67 5.05 23.06
CA SER A 537 -22.86 6.20 23.46
C SER A 537 -22.00 5.90 24.70
N PRO A 538 -21.04 6.79 25.05
CA PRO A 538 -20.19 6.64 26.26
C PRO A 538 -20.97 6.52 27.57
N ASP A 539 -22.17 7.12 27.64
CA ASP A 539 -23.09 7.04 28.78
C ASP A 539 -24.11 5.89 28.66
N HIS A 540 -23.87 4.94 27.76
CA HIS A 540 -24.70 3.77 27.49
C HIS A 540 -26.11 4.06 26.96
N GLN A 541 -26.34 5.25 26.38
CA GLN A 541 -27.57 5.53 25.64
C GLN A 541 -27.59 4.75 24.33
N ARG A 542 -28.71 4.09 24.04
CA ARG A 542 -28.92 3.35 22.79
C ARG A 542 -29.32 4.31 21.67
N LEU A 543 -28.44 4.47 20.68
CA LEU A 543 -28.69 5.23 19.46
C LEU A 543 -29.33 4.35 18.37
N LEU A 544 -29.00 3.07 18.39
CA LEU A 544 -29.62 2.01 17.59
C LEU A 544 -29.88 0.81 18.51
N ASP A 545 -31.05 0.18 18.38
CA ASP A 545 -31.38 -1.09 19.02
C ASP A 545 -32.43 -1.81 18.17
N ARG A 546 -31.98 -2.77 17.35
CA ARG A 546 -32.84 -3.47 16.39
C ARG A 546 -32.52 -4.95 16.39
N VAL A 547 -33.55 -5.79 16.35
CA VAL A 547 -33.41 -7.22 16.04
C VAL A 547 -33.77 -7.42 14.58
N ILE A 548 -32.86 -8.02 13.81
CA ILE A 548 -33.07 -8.47 12.44
C ILE A 548 -33.10 -10.00 12.40
N SER A 549 -33.80 -10.60 11.45
CA SER A 549 -33.77 -12.06 11.23
C SER A 549 -32.86 -12.38 10.05
N ILE A 550 -31.91 -13.31 10.24
CA ILE A 550 -31.04 -13.83 9.19
C ILE A 550 -31.58 -15.21 8.79
N THR A 551 -31.83 -15.38 7.50
CA THR A 551 -32.26 -16.67 6.93
C THR A 551 -31.06 -17.41 6.35
N ILE A 552 -30.82 -18.63 6.82
CA ILE A 552 -29.92 -19.59 6.17
C ILE A 552 -30.81 -20.51 5.31
N PRO A 553 -30.66 -20.50 3.97
CA PRO A 553 -31.51 -21.30 3.09
C PRO A 553 -31.11 -22.78 3.10
N GLU A 554 -32.02 -23.66 2.70
CA GLU A 554 -31.66 -25.03 2.30
C GLU A 554 -30.78 -24.99 1.05
N THR A 555 -29.67 -25.70 1.04
CA THR A 555 -28.79 -25.80 -0.12
C THR A 555 -29.47 -26.64 -1.21
N GLN A 556 -29.67 -26.04 -2.38
CA GLN A 556 -30.15 -26.74 -3.58
C GLN A 556 -28.95 -27.12 -4.46
N ASP A 557 -29.00 -28.29 -5.10
CA ASP A 557 -28.01 -28.75 -6.08
C ASP A 557 -26.55 -28.81 -5.57
N GLN A 558 -26.33 -29.06 -4.27
CA GLN A 558 -25.00 -29.11 -3.63
C GLN A 558 -24.17 -27.82 -3.77
N LYS A 559 -24.81 -26.68 -4.09
CA LYS A 559 -24.10 -25.40 -4.17
C LYS A 559 -23.82 -24.88 -2.77
N GLU A 560 -22.55 -24.70 -2.45
CA GLU A 560 -22.09 -24.13 -1.18
C GLU A 560 -22.52 -22.66 -1.04
N LEU A 561 -22.80 -22.25 0.20
CA LEU A 561 -23.10 -20.85 0.53
C LEU A 561 -21.78 -20.08 0.68
N PRO A 562 -21.77 -18.76 0.39
CA PRO A 562 -20.60 -17.94 0.70
C PRO A 562 -20.28 -17.99 2.20
N LEU A 563 -19.00 -18.09 2.54
CA LEU A 563 -18.52 -18.06 3.92
C LEU A 563 -18.80 -16.73 4.63
N ALA A 564 -19.09 -15.66 3.88
CA ALA A 564 -19.45 -14.36 4.41
C ALA A 564 -20.72 -13.80 3.75
N MET A 565 -21.65 -13.30 4.58
CA MET A 565 -22.96 -12.80 4.15
C MET A 565 -23.22 -11.42 4.76
N PRO A 566 -23.32 -10.34 3.96
CA PRO A 566 -23.73 -9.03 4.48
C PRO A 566 -25.15 -9.08 5.04
N ILE A 567 -25.36 -8.62 6.28
CA ILE A 567 -26.65 -8.72 6.98
C ILE A 567 -27.23 -7.36 7.38
N PHE A 568 -26.40 -6.30 7.44
CA PHE A 568 -26.85 -4.98 7.86
C PHE A 568 -25.97 -3.86 7.30
N THR A 569 -26.60 -2.75 6.91
CA THR A 569 -25.95 -1.48 6.57
C THR A 569 -26.90 -0.33 6.90
N GLU A 570 -26.42 0.69 7.62
CA GLU A 570 -27.22 1.87 7.96
C GLU A 570 -26.32 3.09 8.17
N ASN A 571 -26.78 4.26 7.73
CA ASN A 571 -26.18 5.54 8.09
C ASN A 571 -26.94 6.13 9.27
N LEU A 572 -26.23 6.46 10.34
CA LEU A 572 -26.79 7.00 11.58
C LEU A 572 -26.18 8.37 11.87
N LYS A 573 -27.03 9.36 12.16
CA LYS A 573 -26.56 10.67 12.62
C LYS A 573 -26.18 10.60 14.11
N ILE A 574 -24.95 10.97 14.45
CA ILE A 574 -24.45 10.89 15.82
C ILE A 574 -24.47 12.27 16.47
N ASP A 575 -25.41 12.51 17.38
CA ASP A 575 -25.56 13.77 18.12
C ASP A 575 -25.51 13.57 19.66
N GLY A 576 -24.66 12.64 20.10
CA GLY A 576 -24.44 12.35 21.52
C GLY A 576 -23.21 13.06 22.11
N PRO A 577 -22.86 12.75 23.37
CA PRO A 577 -21.69 13.33 24.03
C PRO A 577 -20.36 12.90 23.41
N HIS A 578 -19.30 13.68 23.63
CA HIS A 578 -17.93 13.27 23.27
C HIS A 578 -17.51 11.95 23.97
N GLY A 579 -16.69 11.15 23.31
CA GLY A 579 -16.10 9.93 23.86
C GLY A 579 -16.09 8.75 22.90
N SER A 580 -15.82 7.55 23.43
CA SER A 580 -15.85 6.29 22.69
C SER A 580 -17.26 5.70 22.65
N TYR A 581 -17.70 5.37 21.45
CA TYR A 581 -18.97 4.74 21.14
C TYR A 581 -18.72 3.29 20.72
N GLN A 582 -19.74 2.45 20.88
CA GLN A 582 -19.66 1.03 20.53
C GLN A 582 -20.77 0.65 19.57
N PHE A 583 -20.43 -0.13 18.54
CA PHE A 583 -21.40 -0.85 17.73
C PHE A 583 -21.27 -2.35 18.02
N LEU A 584 -22.38 -2.95 18.45
CA LEU A 584 -22.46 -4.29 19.00
C LEU A 584 -23.46 -5.14 18.21
N ALA A 585 -23.17 -6.44 18.08
CA ALA A 585 -24.07 -7.41 17.49
C ALA A 585 -24.02 -8.74 18.24
N ASN A 586 -25.18 -9.35 18.49
CA ASN A 586 -25.28 -10.66 19.12
C ASN A 586 -26.48 -11.44 18.55
N PHE A 587 -26.36 -12.76 18.45
CA PHE A 587 -27.52 -13.61 18.25
C PHE A 587 -28.41 -13.62 19.50
N GLU A 588 -29.73 -13.61 19.32
CA GLU A 588 -30.69 -13.73 20.42
C GLU A 588 -31.01 -15.21 20.73
N LYS A 589 -30.85 -16.11 19.75
CA LYS A 589 -31.00 -17.57 19.91
C LYS A 589 -30.35 -18.34 18.75
N GLY A 590 -30.10 -19.63 18.98
CA GLY A 590 -29.77 -20.60 17.93
C GLY A 590 -28.32 -20.61 17.44
N ALA A 591 -27.50 -19.66 17.87
CA ALA A 591 -26.14 -19.46 17.38
C ALA A 591 -25.25 -18.80 18.45
N ALA A 592 -23.94 -19.08 18.42
CA ALA A 592 -22.94 -18.52 19.31
C ALA A 592 -21.71 -18.08 18.49
N ALA A 593 -21.72 -16.82 18.05
CA ALA A 593 -20.68 -16.26 17.20
C ALA A 593 -19.63 -15.52 18.03
N ALA A 594 -18.37 -15.57 17.57
CA ALA A 594 -17.32 -14.65 18.02
C ALA A 594 -17.46 -13.26 17.36
N GLY A 595 -16.57 -12.33 17.67
CA GLY A 595 -16.63 -10.95 17.19
C GLY A 595 -17.81 -10.17 17.78
N GLY A 596 -18.51 -9.40 16.95
CA GLY A 596 -19.73 -8.69 17.36
C GLY A 596 -19.51 -7.38 18.11
N LYS A 597 -18.30 -6.80 18.03
CA LYS A 597 -18.00 -5.47 18.59
C LYS A 597 -17.05 -4.68 17.68
N THR A 598 -17.34 -3.39 17.52
CA THR A 598 -16.41 -2.38 17.00
C THR A 598 -16.63 -1.05 17.71
N GLU A 599 -15.67 -0.13 17.65
CA GLU A 599 -15.71 1.16 18.35
C GLU A 599 -15.44 2.32 17.38
N PHE A 600 -15.94 3.50 17.72
CA PHE A 600 -15.69 4.76 17.02
C PHE A 600 -15.72 5.94 18.00
N PHE A 601 -15.17 7.09 17.62
CA PHE A 601 -14.92 8.20 18.53
C PHE A 601 -15.58 9.49 18.07
N VAL A 602 -16.30 10.14 18.99
CA VAL A 602 -16.96 11.41 18.73
C VAL A 602 -16.31 12.50 19.57
N ASP A 603 -15.99 13.64 18.96
CA ASP A 603 -15.63 14.85 19.70
C ASP A 603 -16.64 15.98 19.40
N ASP A 604 -16.78 16.89 20.36
CA ASP A 604 -17.69 18.03 20.29
C ASP A 604 -16.88 19.31 19.96
N PRO A 605 -17.13 19.98 18.82
CA PRO A 605 -16.49 21.25 18.49
C PRO A 605 -16.55 22.29 19.62
N ALA A 606 -17.61 22.29 20.43
CA ALA A 606 -17.76 23.23 21.54
C ALA A 606 -16.76 22.99 22.69
N ARG A 607 -16.13 21.81 22.74
CA ARG A 607 -15.10 21.46 23.73
C ARG A 607 -13.69 21.81 23.25
N MET A 608 -13.53 22.26 22.02
CA MET A 608 -12.21 22.59 21.48
C MET A 608 -11.59 23.76 22.26
N PRO A 609 -10.30 23.67 22.62
CA PRO A 609 -9.70 24.70 23.46
C PRO A 609 -9.60 26.04 22.71
N SER A 610 -9.93 27.13 23.42
CA SER A 610 -9.88 28.48 22.87
C SER A 610 -8.43 28.93 22.62
N ILE A 611 -8.25 29.75 21.58
CA ILE A 611 -6.97 30.38 21.23
C ILE A 611 -7.14 31.89 21.41
N GLU A 612 -6.57 32.43 22.47
CA GLU A 612 -6.64 33.86 22.78
C GLU A 612 -5.53 34.67 22.10
N THR A 613 -4.37 34.04 21.90
CA THR A 613 -3.20 34.60 21.23
C THR A 613 -3.48 34.82 19.76
N GLU A 614 -3.15 36.01 19.24
CA GLU A 614 -3.16 36.26 17.80
C GLU A 614 -2.03 35.47 17.12
N ILE A 615 -2.39 34.70 16.09
CA ILE A 615 -1.46 33.83 15.36
C ILE A 615 -0.91 34.56 14.13
N VAL A 616 0.40 34.48 13.93
CA VAL A 616 1.07 34.98 12.74
C VAL A 616 1.16 33.86 11.73
N LEU A 617 0.43 33.95 10.62
CA LEU A 617 0.50 32.97 9.54
C LEU A 617 1.66 33.30 8.60
N TRP A 618 2.59 32.37 8.47
CA TRP A 618 3.70 32.43 7.51
C TRP A 618 3.44 31.40 6.40
N GLY A 619 3.38 31.85 5.15
CA GLY A 619 3.03 31.04 3.98
C GLY A 619 1.69 31.44 3.34
N GLU A 620 1.44 30.96 2.12
CA GLU A 620 0.22 31.22 1.35
C GLU A 620 -0.69 29.99 1.36
N ASP A 621 -1.52 29.90 2.40
CA ASP A 621 -2.48 28.80 2.58
C ASP A 621 -3.85 29.39 2.92
N ALA A 622 -4.58 29.79 1.87
CA ALA A 622 -5.90 30.39 2.00
C ALA A 622 -6.90 29.47 2.74
N PRO A 623 -6.99 28.16 2.44
CA PRO A 623 -7.88 27.27 3.17
C PRO A 623 -7.54 27.16 4.67
N LEU A 624 -6.24 27.14 5.05
CA LEU A 624 -5.86 27.18 6.46
C LEU A 624 -6.27 28.50 7.13
N ARG A 625 -6.06 29.62 6.45
CA ARG A 625 -6.46 30.94 6.95
C ARG A 625 -7.96 31.02 7.17
N GLU A 626 -8.75 30.57 6.19
CA GLU A 626 -10.21 30.51 6.26
C GLU A 626 -10.68 29.59 7.38
N TRP A 627 -10.03 28.44 7.56
CA TRP A 627 -10.32 27.54 8.67
C TRP A 627 -10.05 28.24 10.01
N LEU A 628 -8.88 28.85 10.21
CA LEU A 628 -8.54 29.53 11.45
C LEU A 628 -9.53 30.66 11.79
N THR A 629 -9.82 31.55 10.83
CA THR A 629 -10.74 32.67 11.05
C THR A 629 -12.18 32.20 11.25
N GLY A 630 -12.62 31.18 10.50
CA GLY A 630 -13.93 30.55 10.66
C GLY A 630 -14.15 29.92 12.04
N HIS A 631 -13.06 29.50 12.71
CA HIS A 631 -13.07 28.96 14.07
C HIS A 631 -12.78 30.03 15.15
N GLY A 632 -12.87 31.31 14.79
CA GLY A 632 -12.70 32.44 15.72
C GLY A 632 -11.26 32.68 16.17
N ILE A 633 -10.27 32.07 15.53
CA ILE A 633 -8.85 32.26 15.85
C ILE A 633 -8.38 33.54 15.14
N LYS A 634 -7.82 34.47 15.91
CA LYS A 634 -7.28 35.73 15.37
C LYS A 634 -6.00 35.44 14.59
N VAL A 635 -5.97 35.84 13.33
CA VAL A 635 -4.83 35.60 12.44
C VAL A 635 -4.43 36.88 11.72
N ARG A 636 -3.13 37.16 11.70
CA ARG A 636 -2.53 38.16 10.81
C ARG A 636 -1.46 37.52 9.93
N ALA A 637 -1.19 38.13 8.78
CA ALA A 637 -0.10 37.70 7.92
C ALA A 637 1.26 38.02 8.57
N PHE A 638 2.27 37.21 8.26
CA PHE A 638 3.65 37.54 8.60
C PHE A 638 4.08 38.83 7.88
N ASP A 639 4.59 39.78 8.66
CA ASP A 639 5.14 41.04 8.17
C ASP A 639 6.56 41.19 8.71
N PRO A 640 7.60 41.18 7.84
CA PRO A 640 8.99 41.33 8.26
C PRO A 640 9.29 42.71 8.85
N ALA A 641 8.48 43.74 8.53
CA ALA A 641 8.63 45.09 9.07
C ALA A 641 7.98 45.26 10.45
N ALA A 642 7.10 44.33 10.87
CA ALA A 642 6.42 44.42 12.16
C ALA A 642 7.41 44.28 13.35
N PRO A 643 7.15 44.95 14.49
CA PRO A 643 8.02 44.87 15.67
C PRO A 643 8.29 43.44 16.12
N LYS A 644 9.51 43.19 16.58
CA LYS A 644 9.99 41.87 17.02
C LYS A 644 9.37 41.54 18.38
N ASN A 645 8.41 40.63 18.40
CA ASN A 645 7.63 40.24 19.57
C ASN A 645 7.77 38.73 19.85
N GLN A 646 7.32 38.27 21.03
CA GLN A 646 7.12 36.85 21.36
C GLN A 646 5.88 36.29 20.60
N ASP A 647 5.95 36.31 19.27
CA ASP A 647 4.86 35.83 18.42
C ASP A 647 4.75 34.30 18.43
N VAL A 648 3.52 33.80 18.25
CA VAL A 648 3.28 32.42 17.82
C VAL A 648 3.11 32.44 16.30
N ILE A 649 4.09 31.85 15.61
CA ILE A 649 4.12 31.80 14.15
C ILE A 649 3.67 30.41 13.71
N LEU A 650 2.62 30.34 12.90
CA LEU A 650 2.19 29.11 12.24
C LEU A 650 2.71 29.10 10.81
N VAL A 651 3.57 28.15 10.50
CA VAL A 651 4.15 27.96 9.17
C VAL A 651 3.32 26.92 8.43
N SER A 652 2.70 27.33 7.31
CA SER A 652 1.89 26.44 6.47
C SER A 652 2.76 25.44 5.68
N ASN A 653 2.12 24.66 4.80
CA ASN A 653 2.82 23.78 3.85
C ASN A 653 3.39 24.52 2.63
N THR A 654 3.16 25.83 2.52
CA THR A 654 3.60 26.70 1.42
C THR A 654 4.46 27.84 1.95
N ARG A 655 5.17 28.51 1.03
CA ARG A 655 6.03 29.66 1.34
C ARG A 655 5.34 30.96 0.90
N PRO A 656 5.71 32.12 1.47
CA PRO A 656 5.27 33.41 0.93
C PRO A 656 5.76 33.58 -0.51
N ALA A 657 4.87 33.75 -1.49
CA ALA A 657 5.26 33.85 -2.90
C ALA A 657 5.84 35.23 -3.25
N ALA A 658 5.47 36.25 -2.48
CA ALA A 658 5.92 37.63 -2.66
C ALA A 658 7.36 37.90 -2.17
N MET A 659 8.09 36.90 -1.65
CA MET A 659 9.43 37.06 -1.11
C MET A 659 10.40 36.04 -1.70
N ASP A 660 11.67 36.44 -1.86
CA ASP A 660 12.75 35.49 -2.09
C ASP A 660 12.78 34.46 -0.95
N THR A 661 12.91 33.18 -1.30
CA THR A 661 12.84 32.08 -0.33
C THR A 661 13.94 32.20 0.73
N GLY A 662 15.15 32.61 0.34
CA GLY A 662 16.26 32.79 1.27
C GLY A 662 15.99 33.92 2.26
N LEU A 663 15.51 35.06 1.78
CA LEU A 663 15.11 36.19 2.63
C LEU A 663 13.95 35.83 3.56
N ALA A 664 12.93 35.13 3.06
CA ALA A 664 11.77 34.72 3.85
C ALA A 664 12.18 33.83 5.04
N PHE A 665 13.08 32.86 4.81
CA PHE A 665 13.64 32.02 5.87
C PHE A 665 14.59 32.78 6.80
N GLN A 666 15.35 33.75 6.29
CA GLN A 666 16.22 34.60 7.09
C GLN A 666 15.39 35.43 8.09
N ASP A 667 14.30 36.04 7.64
CA ASP A 667 13.41 36.85 8.49
C ASP A 667 12.66 35.99 9.51
N LEU A 668 12.12 34.84 9.09
CA LEU A 668 11.48 33.87 9.99
C LEU A 668 12.46 33.41 11.09
N THR A 669 13.66 32.98 10.69
CA THR A 669 14.71 32.54 11.61
C THR A 669 15.14 33.66 12.54
N GLY A 670 15.24 34.90 12.03
CA GLY A 670 15.54 36.09 12.82
C GLY A 670 14.50 36.34 13.91
N ARG A 671 13.21 36.17 13.59
CA ARG A 671 12.09 36.36 14.54
C ARG A 671 12.06 35.26 15.61
N ILE A 672 12.32 34.01 15.22
CA ILE A 672 12.46 32.89 16.16
C ILE A 672 13.61 33.16 17.14
N ARG A 673 14.81 33.51 16.64
CA ARG A 673 15.99 33.78 17.49
C ARG A 673 15.77 34.89 18.52
N GLN A 674 14.81 35.78 18.31
CA GLN A 674 14.48 36.88 19.22
C GLN A 674 13.40 36.55 20.25
N GLY A 675 12.76 35.38 20.15
CA GLY A 675 11.79 34.92 21.16
C GLY A 675 10.48 34.37 20.60
N ALA A 676 10.26 34.38 19.29
CA ALA A 676 9.05 33.78 18.71
C ALA A 676 9.08 32.24 18.78
N THR A 677 7.91 31.62 18.85
CA THR A 677 7.75 30.18 18.66
C THR A 677 7.17 29.91 17.28
N ALA A 678 7.85 29.13 16.44
CA ALA A 678 7.34 28.73 15.13
C ALA A 678 6.88 27.26 15.14
N ILE A 679 5.67 27.00 14.65
CA ILE A 679 5.10 25.67 14.45
C ILE A 679 5.10 25.38 12.95
N PHE A 680 5.79 24.31 12.54
CA PHE A 680 5.87 23.91 11.14
C PHE A 680 4.89 22.78 10.87
N LEU A 681 3.82 23.04 10.10
CA LEU A 681 2.78 22.04 9.84
C LEU A 681 3.23 20.91 8.91
N SER A 682 4.15 21.21 7.98
CA SER A 682 4.66 20.24 7.01
C SER A 682 6.18 20.36 6.83
N PRO A 683 6.91 19.23 6.67
CA PRO A 683 8.32 19.25 6.35
C PRO A 683 8.62 19.80 4.95
N SER A 684 7.67 19.75 4.00
CA SER A 684 7.87 20.19 2.60
C SER A 684 8.34 21.64 2.49
N VAL A 685 7.97 22.47 3.46
CA VAL A 685 8.34 23.88 3.49
C VAL A 685 9.86 24.08 3.54
N PHE A 686 10.66 23.11 4.01
CA PHE A 686 12.10 23.23 4.17
C PHE A 686 12.94 22.85 2.95
N GLN A 687 12.33 22.28 1.90
CA GLN A 687 13.08 21.77 0.75
C GLN A 687 13.90 22.86 0.05
N LYS A 688 15.21 22.65 -0.09
CA LYS A 688 16.08 23.52 -0.89
C LYS A 688 16.71 22.67 -1.97
N ASP A 689 16.25 22.85 -3.21
CA ASP A 689 16.69 22.04 -4.35
C ASP A 689 16.45 20.54 -4.05
N ASP A 690 17.52 19.72 -4.03
CA ASP A 690 17.49 18.29 -3.72
C ASP A 690 17.60 17.96 -2.22
N GLN A 691 17.74 18.98 -1.34
CA GLN A 691 17.88 18.80 0.10
C GLN A 691 16.52 18.96 0.81
N PRO A 692 15.89 17.88 1.34
CA PRO A 692 14.56 17.94 1.94
C PRO A 692 14.48 18.90 3.14
N THR A 693 15.58 19.04 3.89
CA THR A 693 15.69 19.86 5.10
C THR A 693 16.57 21.10 4.89
N GLY A 694 16.86 21.48 3.64
CA GLY A 694 17.89 22.48 3.33
C GLY A 694 17.69 23.86 3.96
N TRP A 695 16.44 24.28 4.17
CA TRP A 695 16.09 25.53 4.87
C TRP A 695 15.85 25.39 6.38
N LEU A 696 15.95 24.17 6.94
CA LEU A 696 15.77 23.95 8.38
C LEU A 696 16.82 24.77 9.17
N PRO A 697 16.43 25.60 10.15
CA PRO A 697 17.35 26.51 10.83
C PRO A 697 18.05 25.85 12.03
N LEU A 698 18.55 24.62 11.83
CA LEU A 698 19.40 23.90 12.77
C LEU A 698 20.81 23.75 12.18
N ASP A 699 21.82 23.62 13.04
CA ASP A 699 23.21 23.39 12.60
C ASP A 699 23.33 22.00 11.97
N ASN A 700 22.83 20.98 12.67
CA ASN A 700 22.62 19.65 12.13
C ASN A 700 21.18 19.50 11.62
N LYS A 701 20.99 19.63 10.30
CA LYS A 701 19.68 19.63 9.66
C LYS A 701 19.08 18.25 9.47
N GLY A 702 19.88 17.19 9.63
CA GLY A 702 19.50 15.81 9.32
C GLY A 702 18.76 15.68 7.97
N SER A 703 17.81 14.76 7.89
CA SER A 703 16.94 14.56 6.74
C SER A 703 15.51 14.20 7.17
N ILE A 704 14.65 13.99 6.19
CA ILE A 704 13.37 13.28 6.32
C ILE A 704 13.56 11.88 5.77
N ALA A 705 13.15 10.87 6.53
CA ALA A 705 13.08 9.49 6.08
C ALA A 705 11.63 8.99 6.13
N HIS A 706 11.35 7.92 5.39
CA HIS A 706 10.08 7.21 5.45
C HIS A 706 10.33 5.85 6.11
N ILE A 707 9.71 5.63 7.27
CA ILE A 707 9.73 4.30 7.90
C ILE A 707 8.51 3.54 7.39
N SER A 708 8.75 2.38 6.78
CA SER A 708 7.67 1.55 6.26
C SER A 708 6.76 1.09 7.40
N SER A 709 5.45 1.30 7.22
CA SER A 709 4.40 0.80 8.11
C SER A 709 3.81 -0.54 7.67
N TRP A 710 4.45 -1.20 6.70
CA TRP A 710 4.10 -2.53 6.18
C TRP A 710 4.32 -3.64 7.24
N LEU A 711 4.14 -4.93 6.87
CA LEU A 711 4.26 -6.13 7.73
C LEU A 711 5.19 -5.98 8.94
N TYR A 712 6.44 -5.55 8.70
CA TYR A 712 7.44 -5.22 9.72
C TYR A 712 7.19 -3.81 10.28
N LEU A 713 6.06 -3.63 10.93
CA LEU A 713 5.50 -2.32 11.24
C LEU A 713 6.42 -1.45 12.11
N THR A 714 6.13 -0.15 12.09
CA THR A 714 6.72 0.82 13.00
C THR A 714 5.81 1.10 14.19
N ASP A 715 6.41 1.29 15.34
CA ASP A 715 5.73 1.60 16.59
C ASP A 715 5.78 3.10 16.87
N VAL A 716 4.65 3.76 16.67
CA VAL A 716 4.50 5.20 16.88
C VAL A 716 4.11 5.45 18.33
N TRP A 717 4.87 6.31 19.00
CA TRP A 717 4.69 6.67 20.41
C TRP A 717 4.54 8.16 20.59
N ALA A 718 3.85 8.56 21.66
CA ALA A 718 3.80 9.95 22.12
C ALA A 718 3.84 10.02 23.64
N LYS A 719 4.58 10.99 24.17
CA LYS A 719 4.62 11.27 25.61
C LYS A 719 3.32 11.93 26.09
N ASN A 720 3.07 11.83 27.39
CA ASN A 720 2.12 12.69 28.09
C ASN A 720 2.63 14.14 28.07
N HIS A 721 2.30 14.85 27.01
CA HIS A 721 2.79 16.20 26.71
C HIS A 721 1.62 17.15 26.51
N PRO A 722 1.72 18.45 26.85
CA PRO A 722 0.63 19.41 26.67
C PRO A 722 0.06 19.50 25.24
N ILE A 723 0.84 19.15 24.22
CA ILE A 723 0.35 19.05 22.82
C ILE A 723 -0.71 17.94 22.66
N PHE A 724 -0.62 16.87 23.43
CA PHE A 724 -1.56 15.76 23.45
C PHE A 724 -2.61 15.89 24.59
N ALA A 725 -2.79 17.08 25.18
CA ALA A 725 -3.79 17.27 26.23
C ALA A 725 -5.21 16.90 25.74
N ASP A 726 -5.94 16.14 26.57
CA ASP A 726 -7.26 15.57 26.28
C ASP A 726 -7.28 14.62 25.05
N LEU A 727 -6.13 14.05 24.69
CA LEU A 727 -6.00 13.03 23.65
C LEU A 727 -5.28 11.79 24.21
N PRO A 728 -5.55 10.56 23.70
CA PRO A 728 -4.83 9.36 24.14
C PRO A 728 -3.33 9.46 23.84
N ALA A 729 -2.46 9.40 24.86
CA ALA A 729 -1.01 9.44 24.74
C ALA A 729 -0.35 8.84 26.00
N GLY A 730 0.99 8.84 26.08
CA GLY A 730 1.75 8.28 27.19
C GLY A 730 2.24 6.84 26.97
N GLY A 731 2.43 6.46 25.71
CA GLY A 731 2.76 5.10 25.27
C GLY A 731 2.74 5.04 23.74
N LEU A 732 2.37 3.89 23.17
CA LEU A 732 2.07 3.79 21.74
C LEU A 732 0.77 4.53 21.44
N LEU A 733 0.70 5.19 20.29
CA LEU A 733 -0.53 5.84 19.85
C LEU A 733 -1.59 4.77 19.51
N ASP A 734 -2.85 5.07 19.82
CA ASP A 734 -3.98 4.25 19.41
C ASP A 734 -4.19 4.38 17.89
N TYR A 735 -3.94 3.29 17.17
CA TYR A 735 -3.99 3.26 15.70
C TYR A 735 -5.39 3.33 15.12
N THR A 736 -6.43 3.12 15.93
CA THR A 736 -7.82 3.41 15.52
C THR A 736 -8.10 4.89 15.69
N PHE A 737 -7.70 5.47 16.84
CA PHE A 737 -7.95 6.88 17.14
C PHE A 737 -7.15 7.85 16.27
N TYR A 738 -5.89 7.54 15.94
CA TYR A 738 -5.00 8.39 15.15
C TYR A 738 -4.80 7.91 13.70
N ARG A 739 -5.66 7.01 13.22
CA ARG A 739 -5.51 6.29 11.95
C ARG A 739 -5.13 7.18 10.77
N GLU A 740 -5.83 8.30 10.60
CA GLU A 740 -5.62 9.24 9.48
C GLU A 740 -4.52 10.29 9.75
N LEU A 741 -3.96 10.33 10.97
CA LEU A 741 -3.03 11.38 11.42
C LEU A 741 -1.58 10.89 11.48
N ILE A 742 -1.36 9.58 11.60
CA ILE A 742 -0.03 8.98 11.69
C ILE A 742 0.66 9.00 10.31
N PRO A 743 1.84 9.63 10.20
CA PRO A 743 2.58 9.72 8.95
C PRO A 743 3.58 8.56 8.80
N ALA A 744 3.98 8.29 7.56
CA ALA A 744 5.18 7.48 7.28
C ALA A 744 6.48 8.29 7.44
N ALA A 745 6.41 9.61 7.27
CA ALA A 745 7.56 10.51 7.29
C ALA A 745 8.02 10.82 8.73
N VAL A 746 9.34 10.77 8.95
CA VAL A 746 9.98 11.06 10.23
C VAL A 746 11.24 11.92 10.04
N TRP A 747 11.55 12.72 11.06
CA TRP A 747 12.80 13.46 11.18
C TRP A 747 13.92 12.53 11.65
N VAL A 748 15.03 12.48 10.90
CA VAL A 748 16.20 11.65 11.23
C VAL A 748 17.50 12.44 11.16
N GLY A 749 18.43 12.11 12.05
CA GLY A 749 19.80 12.62 12.00
C GLY A 749 20.00 14.03 12.56
N GLN A 750 18.96 14.74 13.01
CA GLN A 750 19.13 15.96 13.80
C GLN A 750 19.72 15.65 15.19
N ASP A 751 20.33 16.66 15.81
CA ASP A 751 20.78 16.55 17.20
C ASP A 751 19.59 16.30 18.15
N PRO A 752 19.80 15.69 19.34
CA PRO A 752 18.72 15.50 20.30
C PRO A 752 17.95 16.80 20.60
N PRO A 753 16.61 16.82 20.45
CA PRO A 753 15.82 18.02 20.68
C PRO A 753 15.79 18.39 22.16
N ALA A 754 15.37 19.64 22.45
CA ALA A 754 15.07 20.03 23.83
C ALA A 754 13.94 19.16 24.40
N GLN A 755 12.96 18.81 23.57
CA GLN A 755 11.91 17.86 23.91
C GLN A 755 11.56 16.99 22.69
N ALA A 756 11.75 15.68 22.84
CA ALA A 756 11.17 14.69 21.93
C ALA A 756 9.75 14.39 22.41
N VAL A 757 8.74 14.72 21.59
CA VAL A 757 7.32 14.65 22.00
C VAL A 757 6.66 13.37 21.48
N ALA A 758 6.87 13.05 20.21
CA ALA A 758 6.40 11.83 19.57
C ALA A 758 7.41 11.33 18.54
N GLY A 759 7.47 10.02 18.34
CA GLY A 759 8.39 9.38 17.42
C GLY A 759 7.91 8.02 16.94
N SER A 760 8.71 7.39 16.11
CA SER A 760 8.42 6.12 15.45
C SER A 760 9.65 5.23 15.52
N ILE A 761 9.47 3.98 15.92
CA ILE A 761 10.57 3.00 16.07
C ILE A 761 10.14 1.69 15.40
N LYS A 762 10.93 1.21 14.45
CA LYS A 762 10.87 -0.13 13.89
C LYS A 762 12.02 -0.95 14.48
N ALA A 763 11.69 -2.03 15.18
CA ALA A 763 12.66 -2.87 15.90
C ALA A 763 12.45 -4.36 15.59
N SER A 764 12.54 -4.72 14.30
CA SER A 764 12.27 -6.07 13.80
C SER A 764 13.36 -6.53 12.81
N GLN A 765 13.02 -6.77 11.54
CA GLN A 765 13.95 -7.22 10.47
C GLN A 765 15.16 -6.27 10.30
N ASP A 766 14.98 -5.01 10.70
CA ASP A 766 16.04 -4.02 10.85
C ASP A 766 15.74 -3.09 12.04
N TYR A 767 16.56 -2.05 12.19
CA TYR A 767 16.31 -0.97 13.15
C TYR A 767 16.27 0.37 12.41
N GLN A 768 15.11 1.01 12.46
CA GLN A 768 14.87 2.35 11.94
C GLN A 768 14.11 3.14 12.99
N SER A 769 14.40 4.42 13.11
CA SER A 769 13.78 5.27 14.11
C SER A 769 13.84 6.73 13.68
N GLY A 770 12.89 7.53 14.15
CA GLY A 770 12.86 8.96 13.90
C GLY A 770 11.79 9.66 14.72
N LEU A 771 11.85 10.99 14.76
CA LEU A 771 10.86 11.81 15.48
C LEU A 771 9.76 12.29 14.55
N ILE A 772 8.53 12.30 15.05
CA ILE A 772 7.34 12.81 14.34
C ILE A 772 6.98 14.20 14.85
N LEU A 773 7.20 14.45 16.14
CA LEU A 773 6.95 15.73 16.78
C LEU A 773 8.06 16.04 17.79
N SER A 774 8.67 17.21 17.65
CA SER A 774 9.79 17.62 18.50
C SER A 774 9.89 19.13 18.68
N VAL A 775 10.51 19.56 19.77
CA VAL A 775 10.73 20.98 20.10
C VAL A 775 12.22 21.26 20.21
N TYR A 776 12.72 22.21 19.41
CA TYR A 776 14.11 22.68 19.44
C TYR A 776 14.18 24.13 19.92
N LYS A 777 15.21 24.45 20.71
CA LYS A 777 15.52 25.84 21.05
C LYS A 777 16.33 26.49 19.93
N LEU A 778 16.03 27.74 19.63
CA LEU A 778 16.75 28.52 18.63
C LEU A 778 16.83 29.99 19.07
N GLY A 779 18.02 30.40 19.54
CA GLY A 779 18.19 31.70 20.20
C GLY A 779 17.31 31.78 21.46
N ASN A 780 16.55 32.87 21.59
CA ASN A 780 15.59 33.06 22.69
C ASN A 780 14.22 32.42 22.44
N GLY A 781 13.97 31.91 21.23
CA GLY A 781 12.72 31.27 20.85
C GLY A 781 12.87 29.77 20.65
N GLN A 782 11.90 29.18 19.94
CA GLN A 782 11.86 27.75 19.70
C GLN A 782 11.10 27.41 18.41
N ILE A 783 11.37 26.21 17.88
CA ILE A 783 10.64 25.64 16.74
C ILE A 783 10.00 24.32 17.15
N ILE A 784 8.81 24.07 16.62
CA ILE A 784 8.10 22.80 16.74
C ILE A 784 8.07 22.17 15.35
N LEU A 785 8.75 21.03 15.20
CA LEU A 785 8.79 20.26 13.96
C LEU A 785 7.74 19.16 14.03
N ASN A 786 6.90 19.07 13.01
CA ASN A 786 5.79 18.12 12.92
C ASN A 786 5.81 17.38 11.58
N THR A 787 5.52 16.08 11.60
CA THR A 787 5.12 15.31 10.41
C THR A 787 3.70 14.74 10.49
N LEU A 788 2.98 14.86 11.61
CA LEU A 788 1.58 14.40 11.70
C LEU A 788 0.74 15.09 10.63
N LEU A 789 -0.20 14.36 10.04
CA LEU A 789 -1.06 14.81 8.94
C LEU A 789 -2.19 15.74 9.42
N ILE A 790 -1.85 16.71 10.27
CA ILE A 790 -2.79 17.63 10.92
C ILE A 790 -3.45 18.51 9.86
N ARG A 791 -2.65 19.13 9.00
CA ARG A 791 -3.14 20.12 8.03
C ARG A 791 -4.10 19.49 7.03
N GLU A 792 -3.81 18.27 6.60
CA GLU A 792 -4.57 17.48 5.62
C GLU A 792 -5.94 17.05 6.13
N ASN A 793 -6.09 16.95 7.46
CA ASN A 793 -7.25 16.43 8.15
C ASN A 793 -8.06 17.47 8.95
N LEU A 794 -7.69 18.75 8.91
CA LEU A 794 -8.50 19.82 9.52
C LEU A 794 -9.91 19.86 8.93
N GLY A 795 -10.91 19.91 9.80
CA GLY A 795 -12.33 19.88 9.43
C GLY A 795 -12.89 18.50 9.06
N LYS A 796 -12.03 17.46 9.04
CA LYS A 796 -12.43 16.06 8.79
C LYS A 796 -12.27 15.20 10.03
N HIS A 797 -11.15 15.38 10.75
CA HIS A 797 -10.79 14.57 11.91
C HIS A 797 -10.68 15.45 13.17
N PRO A 798 -11.53 15.28 14.20
CA PRO A 798 -11.51 16.15 15.38
C PRO A 798 -10.17 16.20 16.12
N ALA A 799 -9.46 15.07 16.23
CA ALA A 799 -8.13 15.07 16.86
C ALA A 799 -7.08 15.93 16.12
N ALA A 800 -7.19 16.13 14.80
CA ALA A 800 -6.29 17.04 14.08
C ALA A 800 -6.48 18.49 14.54
N GLU A 801 -7.73 18.91 14.70
CA GLU A 801 -8.07 20.23 15.23
C GLU A 801 -7.57 20.40 16.66
N ARG A 802 -7.81 19.41 17.53
CA ARG A 802 -7.36 19.45 18.93
C ARG A 802 -5.84 19.52 19.03
N LEU A 803 -5.11 18.72 18.25
CA LEU A 803 -3.65 18.76 18.16
C LEU A 803 -3.15 20.15 17.73
N LEU A 804 -3.70 20.74 16.67
CA LEU A 804 -3.32 22.08 16.23
C LEU A 804 -3.53 23.12 17.32
N ARG A 805 -4.71 23.13 17.94
CA ARG A 805 -5.02 24.08 19.01
C ARG A 805 -4.12 23.89 20.23
N ASN A 806 -3.81 22.66 20.60
CA ASN A 806 -2.88 22.37 21.69
C ASN A 806 -1.45 22.82 21.34
N MET A 807 -0.98 22.64 20.10
CA MET A 807 0.31 23.17 19.64
C MET A 807 0.36 24.70 19.75
N LEU A 808 -0.71 25.40 19.33
CA LEU A 808 -0.81 26.86 19.43
C LEU A 808 -0.80 27.33 20.88
N ARG A 809 -1.55 26.66 21.78
CA ARG A 809 -1.55 26.98 23.22
C ARG A 809 -0.21 26.71 23.87
N TYR A 810 0.44 25.60 23.53
CA TYR A 810 1.76 25.28 24.02
C TYR A 810 2.79 26.33 23.57
N ALA A 811 2.76 26.72 22.29
CA ALA A 811 3.63 27.77 21.76
C ALA A 811 3.41 29.14 22.42
N ALA A 812 2.17 29.46 22.80
CA ALA A 812 1.81 30.73 23.46
C ALA A 812 2.30 30.84 24.92
N ARG A 813 2.53 29.73 25.63
CA ARG A 813 2.93 29.74 27.05
C ARG A 813 4.38 30.20 27.27
N GLY A 814 5.22 30.19 26.23
CA GLY A 814 6.65 30.50 26.35
C GLY A 814 7.42 29.48 27.18
N SER A 815 8.76 29.59 27.19
CA SER A 815 9.71 28.63 27.78
C SER A 815 9.73 28.56 29.34
N HIS A 816 8.61 28.78 30.02
CA HIS A 816 8.56 28.92 31.49
C HIS A 816 8.21 27.62 32.26
N GLU A 817 8.22 26.46 31.59
CA GLU A 817 8.20 25.14 32.25
C GLU A 817 9.43 24.31 31.87
#